data_AF-A0A7Z1R263-F1
#
_entry.id   AF-A0A7Z1R263-F1
#
_cell.length_a   1.000
_cell.length_b   1.000
_cell.length_c   1.000
_cell.angle_alpha   90.00
_cell.angle_beta   90.00
_cell.angle_gamma   90.00
#
_symmetry.space_group_name_H-M   'P 1'
#
loop_
_entity.id
_entity.type
_entity.pdbx_description
1 polymer ?
#
loop_
_entity_poly.entity_id
_entity_poly.type
_entity_poly.pdbx_seq_one_letter_code
_entity_poly.pdbx_strand_id
1 'polypeptide(L)'
;MAFLAVISVCGVAAAKLIYEELVTITLDDGTSVVLVMDDFGVQRPEPSAGASAVKQAKFDYLDRVRRAKGVAPAPPVTVVHGPAASQVQQQRYALAEKRMGVGKDLAGMRDHSKGKMLWAGTAGAEKHYYYLPPPPRVARDGEGRPQFLFMKFTSDRTAEQGGVTGGILHFLCEYGLTPEQERELGQKLAAKVKGAKVMGAVRMEQGTGDSTFRIVSGTMSEGGFAQQIVGSGKAPLLPGQKVAAAARLDAVGAVLIEESLKRPTSDISVEFDLAYTSYLPAFDGTITFDWEMFQAHVDEWTQDYQHTATRKGWNWAKARYDYEHVYTSDELRELYDFMCEHEAIRVEWTESIVDERLEAIREAFFRFMETSFFERQPFEIPEDEEEDDEQMTSPEERGNRSRFDRFVAKGEEAMTNKTISMRVTLPVKVELALFGNISGAWYREARQEYPELFAEVNVDDPFFQQRQVAFTLDLDAVEIFDQAINFVTVEVRKQRGAGRDFHTSFTLTKDEIAANGPTRTVTYAKMRDDSPEVFDYLVRWSLRGGVEWPADPTWSRGQWEGVTLAPPVLPLNVEAEADLAELEELGITRATVEVRYRQFGKDVTDSRSLALSPAKGEPLASMMIFRDRSDTGWQYRTNFYHKRLGRQQGGWQRGGEDGYVYCTVPEALRLEAAVVDAIPAVP
;
A
#
# COMPACT_ATOMS: atom_id res chain seq x y z
N MET A 1 35.37 27.32 11.59
CA MET A 1 36.28 26.17 11.72
C MET A 1 36.46 25.59 10.33
N ALA A 2 37.63 25.85 9.75
CA ALA A 2 37.97 25.60 8.36
C ALA A 2 38.31 24.13 8.10
N PHE A 3 37.87 23.59 6.97
CA PHE A 3 38.60 22.57 6.22
C PHE A 3 38.26 22.73 4.74
N LEU A 4 39.09 23.54 4.08
CA LEU A 4 39.17 23.69 2.63
C LEU A 4 40.60 23.22 2.31
N ALA A 5 40.74 21.94 1.94
CA ALA A 5 42.03 21.37 1.59
C ALA A 5 42.22 21.47 0.07
N VAL A 6 43.15 22.35 -0.27
CA VAL A 6 43.77 22.58 -1.58
C VAL A 6 44.51 21.33 -2.04
N ILE A 7 44.28 20.90 -3.29
CA ILE A 7 45.28 20.19 -4.09
C ILE A 7 45.29 20.76 -5.51
N SER A 8 46.43 21.38 -5.85
CA SER A 8 46.95 21.79 -7.15
C SER A 8 48.47 21.60 -6.96
N VAL A 9 49.31 20.97 -7.79
CA VAL A 9 49.48 20.83 -9.23
C VAL A 9 50.43 19.62 -9.43
N CYS A 10 50.30 18.83 -10.51
CA CYS A 10 51.43 18.44 -11.38
C CYS A 10 50.96 17.60 -12.58
N GLY A 11 51.45 17.97 -13.76
CA GLY A 11 50.93 17.60 -15.07
C GLY A 11 51.00 16.12 -15.42
N VAL A 12 49.90 15.65 -15.99
CA VAL A 12 49.89 14.67 -17.08
C VAL A 12 48.90 15.22 -18.10
N ALA A 13 49.28 15.25 -19.38
CA ALA A 13 48.45 15.71 -20.47
C ALA A 13 47.12 14.94 -20.45
N ALA A 14 46.06 15.61 -20.01
CA ALA A 14 44.74 15.03 -19.91
C ALA A 14 44.21 14.77 -21.32
N ALA A 15 44.04 13.49 -21.64
CA ALA A 15 43.22 13.04 -22.74
C ALA A 15 41.85 13.72 -22.64
N LYS A 16 41.42 14.29 -23.76
CA LYS A 16 40.18 15.05 -23.91
C LYS A 16 39.00 14.07 -23.80
N LEU A 17 38.57 13.77 -22.57
CA LEU A 17 37.32 13.06 -22.28
C LEU A 17 36.19 13.84 -22.94
N ILE A 18 35.45 13.21 -23.86
CA ILE A 18 34.26 13.80 -24.49
C ILE A 18 33.16 13.76 -23.43
N TYR A 19 33.02 14.90 -22.75
CA TYR A 19 32.20 15.14 -21.55
C TYR A 19 30.70 14.85 -21.77
N GLU A 20 30.06 14.23 -20.78
CA GLU A 20 28.72 14.65 -20.40
C GLU A 20 28.83 16.16 -20.06
N GLU A 21 28.34 17.07 -20.92
CA GLU A 21 28.21 18.48 -20.53
C GLU A 21 27.06 18.58 -19.52
N LEU A 22 27.30 18.16 -18.27
CA LEU A 22 26.40 18.42 -17.15
C LEU A 22 26.41 19.91 -16.87
N VAL A 23 25.26 20.55 -17.07
CA VAL A 23 25.09 21.97 -16.78
C VAL A 23 24.24 22.10 -15.53
N THR A 24 24.83 22.56 -14.44
CA THR A 24 24.06 22.94 -13.24
C THR A 24 23.62 24.40 -13.35
N ILE A 25 22.33 24.63 -13.08
CA ILE A 25 21.70 25.95 -13.00
C ILE A 25 20.98 26.06 -11.65
N THR A 26 21.21 27.16 -10.94
CA THR A 26 20.48 27.48 -9.71
C THR A 26 19.35 28.47 -10.02
N LEU A 27 18.13 28.09 -9.67
CA LEU A 27 16.93 28.91 -9.78
C LEU A 27 16.90 29.99 -8.69
N ASP A 28 16.02 30.98 -8.83
CA ASP A 28 15.94 32.14 -7.94
C ASP A 28 15.47 31.75 -6.52
N ASP A 29 14.75 30.65 -6.38
CA ASP A 29 14.36 30.06 -5.09
C ASP A 29 15.46 29.21 -4.43
N GLY A 30 16.64 29.12 -5.06
CA GLY A 30 17.79 28.34 -4.61
C GLY A 30 17.80 26.89 -5.08
N THR A 31 16.79 26.43 -5.82
CA THR A 31 16.75 25.06 -6.37
C THR A 31 17.87 24.87 -7.39
N SER A 32 18.75 23.90 -7.14
CA SER A 32 19.82 23.55 -8.08
C SER A 32 19.35 22.41 -8.99
N VAL A 33 19.36 22.68 -10.30
CA VAL A 33 18.89 21.77 -11.34
C VAL A 33 20.08 21.35 -12.19
N VAL A 34 20.28 20.05 -12.33
CA VAL A 34 21.31 19.46 -13.20
C VAL A 34 20.68 19.13 -14.53
N LEU A 35 21.25 19.64 -15.62
CA LEU A 35 20.84 19.31 -16.99
C LEU A 35 21.84 18.37 -17.65
N VAL A 36 21.32 17.37 -18.35
CA VAL A 36 22.06 16.43 -19.17
C VAL A 36 21.80 16.77 -20.64
N MET A 37 22.88 16.94 -21.41
CA MET A 37 22.80 17.18 -22.84
C MET A 37 22.48 15.88 -23.58
N ASP A 38 21.54 15.93 -24.52
CA ASP A 38 21.21 14.81 -25.39
C ASP A 38 21.90 14.97 -26.76
N ASP A 39 23.13 14.46 -26.87
CA ASP A 39 23.88 14.44 -28.13
C ASP A 39 23.56 13.22 -29.02
N PHE A 40 22.90 12.18 -28.49
CA PHE A 40 22.79 10.87 -29.16
C PHE A 40 21.39 10.25 -29.23
N GLY A 41 20.35 10.94 -28.73
CA GLY A 41 18.96 10.52 -28.78
C GLY A 41 18.51 9.83 -27.48
N VAL A 42 18.12 10.62 -26.50
CA VAL A 42 17.22 10.21 -25.41
C VAL A 42 15.92 9.74 -26.07
N GLN A 43 15.34 8.63 -25.60
CA GLN A 43 14.06 8.16 -26.10
C GLN A 43 13.04 9.29 -26.07
N ARG A 44 12.64 9.75 -27.26
CA ARG A 44 11.65 10.80 -27.43
C ARG A 44 10.34 10.36 -26.76
N PRO A 45 9.62 11.25 -26.07
CA PRO A 45 8.25 10.95 -25.71
C PRO A 45 7.49 10.69 -27.02
N GLU A 46 6.85 9.53 -27.14
CA GLU A 46 5.84 9.39 -28.17
C GLU A 46 4.81 10.52 -27.95
N PRO A 47 4.45 11.28 -28.98
CA PRO A 47 3.37 12.24 -28.86
C PRO A 47 2.14 11.49 -28.35
N SER A 48 1.61 11.95 -27.22
CA SER A 48 0.40 11.46 -26.56
C SER A 48 -0.60 10.89 -27.56
N ALA A 49 -1.07 9.67 -27.27
CA ALA A 49 -1.87 8.72 -28.06
C ALA A 49 -3.11 9.25 -28.84
N GLY A 50 -2.96 10.30 -29.66
CA GLY A 50 -4.00 10.87 -30.50
C GLY A 50 -3.76 10.72 -32.01
N ALA A 51 -2.50 10.57 -32.44
CA ALA A 51 -2.16 10.59 -33.87
C ALA A 51 -1.86 9.20 -34.48
N SER A 52 -1.39 8.22 -33.69
CA SER A 52 -1.17 6.84 -34.17
C SER A 52 -2.48 6.04 -34.21
N ALA A 53 -3.36 6.23 -33.20
CA ALA A 53 -4.67 5.59 -33.13
C ALA A 53 -5.57 5.94 -34.33
N VAL A 54 -5.50 7.16 -34.85
CA VAL A 54 -6.29 7.59 -36.03
C VAL A 54 -5.76 6.99 -37.34
N LYS A 55 -4.45 6.72 -37.44
CA LYS A 55 -3.85 6.06 -38.62
C LYS A 55 -4.10 4.54 -38.63
N GLN A 56 -4.04 3.90 -37.47
CA GLN A 56 -4.35 2.48 -37.31
C GLN A 56 -5.85 2.21 -37.46
N ALA A 57 -6.72 3.05 -36.89
CA ALA A 57 -8.17 2.95 -37.09
C ALA A 57 -8.59 3.16 -38.55
N LYS A 58 -7.90 4.02 -39.31
CA LYS A 58 -8.15 4.22 -40.75
C LYS A 58 -7.69 3.02 -41.58
N PHE A 59 -6.60 2.36 -41.20
CA PHE A 59 -6.12 1.13 -41.83
C PHE A 59 -7.06 -0.05 -41.53
N ASP A 60 -7.47 -0.22 -40.27
CA ASP A 60 -8.42 -1.27 -39.85
C ASP A 60 -9.84 -1.06 -40.37
N TYR A 61 -10.25 0.18 -40.61
CA TYR A 61 -11.51 0.51 -41.27
C TYR A 61 -11.45 0.17 -42.76
N LEU A 62 -10.34 0.49 -43.46
CA LEU A 62 -10.16 0.13 -44.88
C LEU A 62 -10.03 -1.38 -45.08
N ASP A 63 -9.43 -2.10 -44.13
CA ASP A 63 -9.29 -3.56 -44.19
C ASP A 63 -10.62 -4.27 -43.87
N ARG A 64 -11.44 -3.72 -42.96
CA ARG A 64 -12.82 -4.17 -42.73
C ARG A 64 -13.73 -3.91 -43.93
N VAL A 65 -13.60 -2.75 -44.60
CA VAL A 65 -14.35 -2.43 -45.82
C VAL A 65 -13.93 -3.31 -47.00
N ARG A 66 -12.66 -3.76 -47.07
CA ARG A 66 -12.18 -4.73 -48.07
C ARG A 66 -12.70 -6.15 -47.81
N ARG A 67 -12.70 -6.61 -46.56
CA ARG A 67 -13.26 -7.92 -46.18
C ARG A 67 -14.77 -7.99 -46.40
N ALA A 68 -15.49 -6.89 -46.13
CA ALA A 68 -16.93 -6.78 -46.38
C ALA A 68 -17.32 -6.77 -47.88
N LYS A 69 -16.36 -6.52 -48.78
CA LYS A 69 -16.57 -6.51 -50.24
C LYS A 69 -16.07 -7.78 -50.96
N GLY A 70 -15.62 -8.79 -50.23
CA GLY A 70 -15.35 -10.13 -50.78
C GLY A 70 -14.24 -10.20 -51.84
N VAL A 71 -13.23 -9.32 -51.81
CA VAL A 71 -12.11 -9.34 -52.75
C VAL A 71 -10.94 -10.14 -52.15
N ALA A 72 -10.51 -11.18 -52.86
CA ALA A 72 -9.40 -12.06 -52.45
C ALA A 72 -8.03 -11.35 -52.44
N PRO A 73 -7.05 -11.82 -51.63
CA PRO A 73 -5.71 -11.23 -51.56
C PRO A 73 -4.95 -11.45 -52.87
N ALA A 74 -4.32 -10.39 -53.39
CA ALA A 74 -3.34 -10.53 -54.46
C ALA A 74 -2.04 -11.16 -53.93
N PRO A 75 -1.36 -12.04 -54.70
CA PRO A 75 -0.09 -12.63 -54.32
C PRO A 75 1.04 -11.58 -54.23
N PRO A 76 2.16 -11.89 -53.56
CA PRO A 76 3.28 -10.97 -53.40
C PRO A 76 3.90 -10.65 -54.76
N VAL A 77 3.96 -9.36 -55.12
CA VAL A 77 4.67 -8.89 -56.32
C VAL A 77 6.15 -8.74 -55.99
N THR A 78 6.93 -9.68 -56.52
CA THR A 78 8.37 -9.60 -56.75
C THR A 78 8.66 -8.49 -57.77
N VAL A 79 9.51 -7.52 -57.45
CA VAL A 79 10.03 -6.59 -58.45
C VAL A 79 11.25 -7.23 -59.11
N VAL A 80 11.05 -7.71 -60.33
CA VAL A 80 12.09 -8.13 -61.30
C VAL A 80 12.58 -6.87 -62.03
N HIS A 81 13.90 -6.76 -62.22
CA HIS A 81 14.52 -5.70 -63.01
C HIS A 81 14.14 -5.79 -64.50
N GLY A 82 13.74 -4.67 -65.10
CA GLY A 82 13.57 -4.51 -66.54
C GLY A 82 14.82 -3.92 -67.22
N PRO A 83 15.02 -4.14 -68.54
CA PRO A 83 16.29 -3.94 -69.23
C PRO A 83 16.57 -2.50 -69.67
N ALA A 84 17.78 -2.32 -70.23
CA ALA A 84 18.51 -1.09 -70.51
C ALA A 84 17.79 0.02 -71.31
N ALA A 85 18.30 1.24 -71.10
CA ALA A 85 17.84 2.51 -71.64
C ALA A 85 17.76 2.59 -73.17
N SER A 86 16.80 3.39 -73.67
CA SER A 86 16.71 3.76 -75.09
C SER A 86 17.73 4.83 -75.49
N GLN A 87 18.31 4.69 -76.69
CA GLN A 87 19.32 5.58 -77.28
C GLN A 87 18.86 7.05 -77.43
N VAL A 88 17.56 7.33 -77.35
CA VAL A 88 17.00 8.69 -77.48
C VAL A 88 17.07 9.48 -76.17
N GLN A 89 17.20 8.81 -75.01
CA GLN A 89 17.38 9.46 -73.71
C GLN A 89 18.85 9.76 -73.42
N GLN A 90 19.77 8.85 -73.80
CA GLN A 90 21.22 9.05 -73.65
C GLN A 90 21.75 10.25 -74.45
N GLN A 91 21.19 10.53 -75.64
CA GLN A 91 21.56 11.72 -76.42
C GLN A 91 21.04 13.05 -75.82
N ARG A 92 19.96 13.03 -75.02
CA ARG A 92 19.45 14.23 -74.31
C ARG A 92 20.27 14.56 -73.07
N TYR A 93 20.83 13.56 -72.40
CA TYR A 93 21.73 13.75 -71.24
C TYR A 93 23.15 14.18 -71.68
N ALA A 94 23.68 13.61 -72.77
CA ALA A 94 24.98 14.00 -73.32
C ALA A 94 25.03 15.44 -73.91
N LEU A 95 23.89 15.98 -74.35
CA LEU A 95 23.78 17.37 -74.81
C LEU A 95 23.62 18.38 -73.66
N ALA A 96 23.13 17.92 -72.50
CA ALA A 96 23.01 18.72 -71.29
C ALA A 96 24.34 18.80 -70.51
N GLU A 97 25.11 17.70 -70.47
CA GLU A 97 26.46 17.64 -69.87
C GLU A 97 27.50 18.49 -70.60
N LYS A 98 27.27 18.85 -71.87
CA LYS A 98 28.18 19.72 -72.63
C LYS A 98 27.99 21.23 -72.41
N ARG A 99 26.97 21.66 -71.64
CA ARG A 99 26.58 23.08 -71.56
C ARG A 99 26.86 23.80 -70.24
N MET A 100 27.31 23.10 -69.19
CA MET A 100 27.70 23.75 -67.92
C MET A 100 28.94 23.05 -67.36
N GLY A 101 30.10 23.66 -67.59
CA GLY A 101 31.41 23.14 -67.16
C GLY A 101 31.69 23.31 -65.67
N VAL A 102 32.56 22.42 -65.18
CA VAL A 102 33.44 22.50 -63.99
C VAL A 102 32.88 23.21 -62.76
N GLY A 103 32.65 22.43 -61.70
CA GLY A 103 32.71 22.93 -60.33
C GLY A 103 31.92 22.09 -59.34
N LYS A 104 32.65 21.39 -58.46
CA LYS A 104 32.21 20.91 -57.13
C LYS A 104 30.84 20.21 -57.06
N ASP A 105 30.85 18.87 -57.04
CA ASP A 105 30.15 18.14 -55.97
C ASP A 105 30.54 16.66 -55.96
N LEU A 106 31.31 16.27 -54.94
CA LEU A 106 31.56 14.88 -54.55
C LEU A 106 30.34 14.25 -53.81
N ALA A 107 29.17 14.87 -53.91
CA ALA A 107 27.92 14.39 -53.35
C ALA A 107 27.24 13.28 -54.19
N GLY A 108 27.76 12.97 -55.39
CA GLY A 108 27.19 11.99 -56.31
C GLY A 108 27.75 10.57 -56.21
N MET A 109 28.78 10.31 -55.39
CA MET A 109 29.41 8.97 -55.29
C MET A 109 28.97 8.13 -54.08
N ARG A 110 27.81 8.43 -53.47
CA ARG A 110 27.24 7.59 -52.41
C ARG A 110 25.72 7.52 -52.47
N ASP A 111 25.19 6.91 -53.53
CA ASP A 111 23.91 6.20 -53.43
C ASP A 111 24.11 4.72 -53.75
N HIS A 112 24.31 3.94 -52.68
CA HIS A 112 24.03 2.51 -52.66
C HIS A 112 23.04 2.25 -51.53
N SER A 113 21.82 2.70 -51.76
CA SER A 113 20.60 2.22 -51.12
C SER A 113 20.54 0.68 -51.10
N LYS A 114 21.08 0.05 -50.04
CA LYS A 114 20.61 -1.23 -49.41
C LYS A 114 21.44 -1.73 -48.19
N GLY A 115 21.96 -0.82 -47.37
CA GLY A 115 22.53 -1.19 -46.06
C GLY A 115 22.71 0.05 -45.19
N LYS A 116 21.67 0.42 -44.42
CA LYS A 116 21.76 1.51 -43.44
C LYS A 116 22.75 1.12 -42.34
N MET A 117 24.01 1.54 -42.46
CA MET A 117 24.86 1.72 -41.29
C MET A 117 24.39 2.99 -40.57
N LEU A 118 23.96 2.80 -39.32
CA LEU A 118 23.69 3.86 -38.36
C LEU A 118 25.01 4.60 -38.07
N TRP A 119 25.18 5.78 -38.66
CA TRP A 119 26.13 6.77 -38.15
C TRP A 119 25.35 7.98 -37.66
N ALA A 120 25.80 8.49 -36.51
CA ALA A 120 25.13 9.51 -35.71
C ALA A 120 24.63 10.69 -36.55
N GLY A 121 23.41 11.12 -36.24
CA GLY A 121 22.78 12.26 -36.88
C GLY A 121 23.69 13.48 -36.84
N THR A 122 23.75 14.20 -37.94
CA THR A 122 24.32 15.54 -38.00
C THR A 122 23.60 16.39 -36.95
N ALA A 123 24.29 16.72 -35.86
CA ALA A 123 23.78 17.61 -34.84
C ALA A 123 23.38 18.94 -35.50
N GLY A 124 22.09 19.25 -35.48
CA GLY A 124 21.61 20.58 -35.83
C GLY A 124 22.18 21.60 -34.85
N ALA A 125 22.18 22.88 -35.22
CA ALA A 125 22.67 23.97 -34.38
C ALA A 125 21.92 24.17 -33.04
N GLU A 126 20.93 23.33 -32.73
CA GLU A 126 20.16 23.34 -31.49
C GLU A 126 20.65 22.22 -30.55
N LYS A 127 21.09 22.59 -29.34
CA LYS A 127 21.50 21.65 -28.30
C LYS A 127 20.30 21.33 -27.40
N HIS A 128 19.93 20.06 -27.32
CA HIS A 128 18.78 19.62 -26.52
C HIS A 128 19.25 19.21 -25.11
N TYR A 129 18.63 19.75 -24.07
CA TYR A 129 18.94 19.44 -22.67
C TYR A 129 17.71 18.92 -21.94
N TYR A 130 17.88 17.86 -21.15
CA TYR A 130 16.88 17.35 -20.23
C TYR A 130 17.33 17.60 -18.80
N TYR A 131 16.41 17.94 -17.90
CA TYR A 131 16.76 18.15 -16.51
C TYR A 131 16.57 16.89 -15.67
N LEU A 132 17.51 16.63 -14.77
CA LEU A 132 17.34 15.63 -13.72
C LEU A 132 16.35 16.16 -12.67
N PRO A 133 15.51 15.29 -12.11
CA PRO A 133 14.52 15.67 -11.12
C PRO A 133 15.17 16.36 -9.91
N PRO A 134 14.64 17.51 -9.45
CA PRO A 134 15.12 18.12 -8.22
C PRO A 134 14.75 17.25 -7.01
N PRO A 135 15.35 17.52 -5.83
CA PRO A 135 14.94 16.90 -4.57
C PRO A 135 13.42 16.91 -4.36
N PRO A 136 12.83 15.84 -3.81
CA PRO A 136 11.40 15.80 -3.52
C PRO A 136 11.02 16.84 -2.46
N ARG A 137 9.79 17.33 -2.57
CA ARG A 137 9.22 18.34 -1.67
C ARG A 137 7.79 17.99 -1.29
N VAL A 138 7.25 18.68 -0.29
CA VAL A 138 5.81 18.61 0.01
C VAL A 138 5.01 19.15 -1.18
N ALA A 139 4.05 18.36 -1.64
CA ALA A 139 3.21 18.70 -2.78
C ALA A 139 2.26 19.86 -2.44
N ARG A 140 1.88 20.64 -3.47
CA ARG A 140 0.92 21.73 -3.35
C ARG A 140 -0.37 21.41 -4.12
N ASP A 141 -1.50 21.90 -3.66
CA ASP A 141 -2.77 21.81 -4.38
C ASP A 141 -2.85 22.86 -5.52
N GLY A 142 -3.97 22.90 -6.25
CA GLY A 142 -4.16 23.84 -7.36
C GLY A 142 -4.23 25.33 -6.94
N GLU A 143 -4.40 25.60 -5.64
CA GLU A 143 -4.39 26.94 -5.06
C GLU A 143 -3.02 27.30 -4.46
N GLY A 144 -2.04 26.38 -4.52
CA GLY A 144 -0.71 26.56 -3.96
C GLY A 144 -0.56 26.13 -2.50
N ARG A 145 -1.62 25.61 -1.85
CA ARG A 145 -1.58 25.21 -0.44
C ARG A 145 -0.80 23.90 -0.27
N PRO A 146 0.09 23.79 0.72
CA PRO A 146 0.78 22.53 1.01
C PRO A 146 -0.21 21.41 1.39
N GLN A 147 -0.03 20.25 0.80
CA GLN A 147 -0.81 19.05 1.12
C GLN A 147 -0.15 18.33 2.30
N PHE A 148 -0.31 18.93 3.49
CA PHE A 148 0.33 18.51 4.73
C PHE A 148 -0.65 18.64 5.90
N LEU A 149 -0.57 17.73 6.86
CA LEU A 149 -1.33 17.75 8.10
C LEU A 149 -0.44 17.24 9.23
N PHE A 150 -0.34 18.03 10.29
CA PHE A 150 0.24 17.61 11.55
C PHE A 150 -0.71 17.96 12.69
N MET A 151 -1.32 16.93 13.29
CA MET A 151 -2.31 17.10 14.36
C MET A 151 -1.84 16.39 15.61
N LYS A 152 -1.74 17.11 16.73
CA LYS A 152 -1.57 16.52 18.07
C LYS A 152 -2.94 16.37 18.71
N PHE A 153 -3.14 15.27 19.42
CA PHE A 153 -4.38 15.04 20.15
C PHE A 153 -4.13 14.56 21.58
N THR A 154 -5.03 14.94 22.47
CA THR A 154 -5.02 14.54 23.88
C THR A 154 -6.43 14.28 24.38
N SER A 155 -6.53 13.61 25.53
CA SER A 155 -7.77 13.38 26.27
C SER A 155 -7.54 13.78 27.72
N ASP A 156 -8.58 14.34 28.35
CA ASP A 156 -8.67 14.62 29.78
C ASP A 156 -8.81 13.33 30.60
N ARG A 157 -9.24 12.22 29.98
CA ARG A 157 -9.32 10.90 30.62
C ARG A 157 -7.93 10.30 30.77
N THR A 158 -7.73 9.53 31.85
CA THR A 158 -6.50 8.74 32.02
C THR A 158 -6.46 7.56 31.04
N ALA A 159 -5.28 6.98 30.81
CA ALA A 159 -5.15 5.79 29.97
C ALA A 159 -6.02 4.62 30.48
N GLU A 160 -6.15 4.47 31.79
CA GLU A 160 -7.01 3.46 32.44
C GLU A 160 -8.51 3.69 32.15
N GLN A 161 -8.90 4.95 31.94
CA GLN A 161 -10.24 5.37 31.55
C GLN A 161 -10.44 5.38 30.02
N GLY A 162 -9.49 4.82 29.27
CA GLY A 162 -9.50 4.78 27.81
C GLY A 162 -9.14 6.11 27.14
N GLY A 163 -8.47 7.01 27.87
CA GLY A 163 -7.91 8.23 27.32
C GLY A 163 -6.80 7.93 26.30
N VAL A 164 -6.73 8.76 25.25
CA VAL A 164 -5.73 8.61 24.18
C VAL A 164 -4.98 9.91 23.97
N THR A 165 -3.68 9.79 23.75
CA THR A 165 -2.77 10.90 23.43
C THR A 165 -1.86 10.48 22.28
N GLY A 166 -1.44 11.45 21.45
CA GLY A 166 -0.57 11.16 20.33
C GLY A 166 -0.59 12.23 19.24
N GLY A 167 -0.15 11.84 18.06
CA GLY A 167 -0.13 12.70 16.89
C GLY A 167 -0.44 11.96 15.59
N ILE A 168 -0.87 12.72 14.59
CA ILE A 168 -1.09 12.27 13.21
C ILE A 168 -0.25 13.18 12.33
N LEU A 169 0.61 12.57 11.51
CA LEU A 169 1.34 13.24 10.45
C LEU A 169 0.89 12.64 9.12
N HIS A 170 0.49 13.50 8.18
CA HIS A 170 0.15 13.08 6.83
C HIS A 170 0.61 14.13 5.83
N PHE A 171 1.32 13.74 4.79
CA PHE A 171 1.70 14.65 3.72
C PHE A 171 1.83 13.94 2.38
N LEU A 172 1.62 14.71 1.31
CA LEU A 172 1.94 14.27 -0.04
C LEU A 172 3.28 14.86 -0.45
N CYS A 173 4.10 14.07 -1.14
CA CYS A 173 5.35 14.54 -1.72
C CYS A 173 5.39 14.31 -3.23
N GLU A 174 6.11 15.19 -3.91
CA GLU A 174 6.29 15.19 -5.36
C GLU A 174 7.72 15.67 -5.69
N TYR A 175 8.17 15.43 -6.91
CA TYR A 175 9.31 16.13 -7.51
C TYR A 175 8.91 16.74 -8.85
N GLY A 176 9.80 17.54 -9.41
CA GLY A 176 9.62 18.18 -10.70
C GLY A 176 9.60 19.69 -10.57
N LEU A 177 9.80 20.39 -11.67
CA LEU A 177 9.78 21.84 -11.68
C LEU A 177 8.35 22.35 -11.94
N THR A 178 7.98 23.48 -11.34
CA THR A 178 6.75 24.17 -11.73
C THR A 178 6.89 24.77 -13.14
N PRO A 179 5.79 25.06 -13.84
CA PRO A 179 5.87 25.73 -15.14
C PRO A 179 6.66 27.04 -15.11
N GLU A 180 6.60 27.78 -13.99
CA GLU A 180 7.38 29.01 -13.78
C GLU A 180 8.87 28.71 -13.71
N GLN A 181 9.26 27.72 -12.91
CA GLN A 181 10.64 27.26 -12.75
C GLN A 181 11.22 26.70 -14.06
N GLU A 182 10.43 25.97 -14.86
CA GLU A 182 10.89 25.46 -16.16
C GLU A 182 11.19 26.59 -17.17
N ARG A 183 10.37 27.65 -17.18
CA ARG A 183 10.64 28.84 -18.01
C ARG A 183 11.89 29.56 -17.55
N GLU A 184 12.06 29.72 -16.24
CA GLU A 184 13.26 30.33 -15.65
C GLU A 184 14.53 29.53 -16.00
N LEU A 185 14.45 28.20 -15.86
CA LEU A 185 15.53 27.28 -16.24
C LEU A 185 15.91 27.46 -17.71
N GLY A 186 14.92 27.53 -18.60
CA GLY A 186 15.15 27.75 -20.03
C GLY A 186 15.85 29.08 -20.32
N GLN A 187 15.46 30.16 -19.66
CA GLN A 187 16.10 31.48 -19.81
C GLN A 187 17.56 31.47 -19.32
N LYS A 188 17.81 30.91 -18.13
CA LYS A 188 19.15 30.79 -17.57
C LYS A 188 20.05 29.88 -18.39
N LEU A 189 19.50 28.79 -18.96
CA LEU A 189 20.24 27.88 -19.82
C LEU A 189 20.64 28.56 -21.14
N ALA A 190 19.70 29.24 -21.80
CA ALA A 190 19.96 29.93 -23.06
C ALA A 190 21.00 31.06 -22.90
N ALA A 191 21.07 31.69 -21.73
CA ALA A 191 22.10 32.68 -21.40
C ALA A 191 23.50 32.05 -21.23
N LYS A 192 23.57 30.84 -20.68
CA LYS A 192 24.84 30.13 -20.40
C LYS A 192 25.36 29.36 -21.62
N VAL A 193 24.46 28.75 -22.40
CA VAL A 193 24.79 27.92 -23.56
C VAL A 193 24.00 28.40 -24.78
N LYS A 194 24.71 28.92 -25.78
CA LYS A 194 24.11 29.42 -27.01
C LYS A 194 23.45 28.28 -27.80
N GLY A 195 22.18 28.43 -28.16
CA GLY A 195 21.43 27.43 -28.93
C GLY A 195 20.85 26.29 -28.09
N ALA A 196 20.92 26.36 -26.76
CA ALA A 196 20.37 25.36 -25.87
C ALA A 196 18.85 25.48 -25.70
N LYS A 197 18.15 24.35 -25.69
CA LYS A 197 16.71 24.23 -25.40
C LYS A 197 16.47 23.17 -24.32
N VAL A 198 15.65 23.51 -23.33
CA VAL A 198 15.16 22.56 -22.33
C VAL A 198 14.03 21.75 -22.95
N MET A 199 14.15 20.43 -22.89
CA MET A 199 13.20 19.46 -23.48
C MET A 199 12.28 18.82 -22.44
N GLY A 200 12.46 19.16 -21.16
CA GLY A 200 11.67 18.64 -20.02
C GLY A 200 12.51 17.75 -19.10
N ALA A 201 11.83 17.05 -18.20
CA ALA A 201 12.47 16.12 -17.29
C ALA A 201 12.99 14.87 -18.02
N VAL A 202 14.10 14.33 -17.55
CA VAL A 202 14.55 12.99 -17.95
C VAL A 202 13.48 11.96 -17.56
N ARG A 203 13.22 11.00 -18.44
CA ARG A 203 12.28 9.91 -18.17
C ARG A 203 12.85 8.98 -17.10
N MET A 204 12.18 8.91 -15.96
CA MET A 204 12.59 8.07 -14.85
C MET A 204 12.07 6.63 -15.00
N GLU A 205 12.87 5.71 -14.51
CA GLU A 205 12.60 4.30 -14.31
C GLU A 205 12.66 3.99 -12.81
N GLN A 206 12.12 2.84 -12.40
CA GLN A 206 12.26 2.38 -11.03
C GLN A 206 13.74 2.01 -10.76
N GLY A 207 14.23 2.40 -9.59
CA GLY A 207 15.48 1.91 -9.02
C GLY A 207 15.48 0.38 -8.86
N THR A 208 16.63 -0.18 -8.49
CA THR A 208 16.84 -1.63 -8.36
C THR A 208 16.38 -2.17 -7.01
N GLY A 209 16.07 -1.32 -6.03
CA GLY A 209 15.60 -1.73 -4.71
C GLY A 209 14.14 -2.20 -4.67
N ASP A 210 13.82 -3.05 -3.68
CA ASP A 210 12.45 -3.57 -3.44
C ASP A 210 11.44 -2.47 -3.11
N SER A 211 11.89 -1.36 -2.51
CA SER A 211 11.11 -0.16 -2.24
C SER A 211 11.83 1.07 -2.80
N THR A 212 11.16 1.74 -3.75
CA THR A 212 11.70 2.95 -4.40
C THR A 212 11.28 4.24 -3.71
N PHE A 213 10.38 4.19 -2.72
CA PHE A 213 10.02 5.33 -1.88
C PHE A 213 10.18 4.98 -0.41
N ARG A 214 11.03 5.74 0.29
CA ARG A 214 11.34 5.55 1.70
C ARG A 214 11.22 6.85 2.48
N ILE A 215 10.68 6.75 3.70
CA ILE A 215 10.73 7.82 4.69
C ILE A 215 11.89 7.50 5.63
N VAL A 216 12.83 8.44 5.75
CA VAL A 216 13.99 8.32 6.64
C VAL A 216 13.76 9.23 7.85
N SER A 217 13.53 8.61 9.01
CA SER A 217 13.23 9.27 10.27
C SER A 217 13.63 8.38 11.45
N GLY A 218 14.29 8.94 12.46
CA GLY A 218 14.57 8.23 13.71
C GLY A 218 13.31 8.07 14.58
N THR A 219 12.47 9.09 14.61
CA THR A 219 11.23 9.15 15.40
C THR A 219 10.12 8.31 14.79
N MET A 220 10.04 8.28 13.45
CA MET A 220 9.03 7.51 12.70
C MET A 220 9.57 6.15 12.24
N SER A 221 10.28 5.42 13.11
CA SER A 221 10.73 4.05 12.84
C SER A 221 9.73 3.02 13.42
N GLU A 222 9.52 1.90 12.72
CA GLU A 222 8.66 0.80 13.21
C GLU A 222 9.22 0.23 14.52
N GLY A 223 8.40 0.20 15.59
CA GLY A 223 8.83 -0.19 16.93
C GLY A 223 9.49 0.94 17.76
N GLY A 224 9.63 2.15 17.18
CA GLY A 224 10.00 3.37 17.88
C GLY A 224 8.78 4.13 18.42
N PHE A 225 8.76 5.46 18.23
CA PHE A 225 7.67 6.34 18.68
C PHE A 225 6.49 6.46 17.70
N ALA A 226 6.52 5.67 16.61
CA ALA A 226 5.40 5.53 15.69
C ALA A 226 4.63 4.25 15.97
N GLN A 227 3.33 4.38 16.21
CA GLN A 227 2.43 3.25 16.40
C GLN A 227 2.14 2.52 15.08
N GLN A 228 2.14 3.26 13.98
CA GLN A 228 1.92 2.72 12.64
C GLN A 228 2.48 3.71 11.60
N ILE A 229 3.32 3.22 10.70
CA ILE A 229 3.80 3.97 9.53
C ILE A 229 3.11 3.36 8.31
N VAL A 230 2.42 4.18 7.52
CA VAL A 230 1.68 3.74 6.32
C VAL A 230 2.36 4.26 5.05
N GLY A 231 3.66 4.54 5.12
CA GLY A 231 4.44 5.11 4.02
C GLY A 231 5.56 4.20 3.54
N SER A 232 5.25 3.24 2.66
CA SER A 232 6.23 2.67 1.74
C SER A 232 5.53 2.18 0.48
N GLY A 233 5.93 2.71 -0.66
CA GLY A 233 5.29 2.47 -1.95
C GLY A 233 6.29 2.61 -3.09
N LYS A 234 5.81 2.87 -4.30
CA LYS A 234 6.67 3.16 -5.45
C LYS A 234 6.88 4.66 -5.60
N ALA A 235 8.11 5.07 -5.85
CA ALA A 235 8.38 6.47 -6.19
C ALA A 235 7.66 6.87 -7.48
N PRO A 236 7.24 8.15 -7.59
CA PRO A 236 6.61 8.64 -8.81
C PRO A 236 7.61 8.61 -9.98
N LEU A 237 7.17 8.18 -11.17
CA LEU A 237 8.05 8.15 -12.36
C LEU A 237 7.89 9.38 -13.25
N LEU A 238 6.85 10.17 -13.03
CA LEU A 238 6.59 11.40 -13.76
C LEU A 238 6.64 12.61 -12.82
N PRO A 239 7.23 13.74 -13.27
CA PRO A 239 7.16 15.00 -12.54
C PRO A 239 5.72 15.39 -12.18
N GLY A 240 5.52 15.91 -10.97
CA GLY A 240 4.21 16.34 -10.46
C GLY A 240 3.27 15.20 -10.03
N GLN A 241 3.65 13.93 -10.22
CA GLN A 241 2.94 12.83 -9.55
C GLN A 241 3.22 12.85 -8.06
N LYS A 242 2.19 12.51 -7.29
CA LYS A 242 2.19 12.61 -5.83
C LYS A 242 2.18 11.23 -5.21
N VAL A 243 2.95 11.07 -4.14
CA VAL A 243 2.90 9.89 -3.27
C VAL A 243 2.64 10.33 -1.84
N ALA A 244 1.98 9.46 -1.07
CA ALA A 244 1.52 9.78 0.27
C ALA A 244 2.42 9.16 1.35
N ALA A 245 2.66 9.95 2.40
CA ALA A 245 3.30 9.53 3.63
C ALA A 245 2.34 9.79 4.79
N ALA A 246 2.12 8.78 5.63
CA ALA A 246 1.28 8.92 6.81
C ALA A 246 1.88 8.15 8.00
N ALA A 247 1.76 8.72 9.19
CA ALA A 247 2.13 8.06 10.42
C ALA A 247 1.25 8.45 11.60
N ARG A 248 0.96 7.46 12.44
CA ARG A 248 0.39 7.65 13.77
C ARG A 248 1.52 7.63 14.78
N LEU A 249 1.68 8.74 15.49
CA LEU A 249 2.71 8.97 16.49
C LEU A 249 2.12 8.77 17.88
N ASP A 250 2.92 8.23 18.80
CA ASP A 250 2.59 8.33 20.22
C ASP A 250 2.81 9.76 20.75
N ALA A 251 2.54 9.99 22.04
CA ALA A 251 2.68 11.31 22.65
C ALA A 251 4.12 11.85 22.58
N VAL A 252 5.12 10.99 22.73
CA VAL A 252 6.54 11.39 22.71
C VAL A 252 6.98 11.70 21.28
N GLY A 253 6.64 10.84 20.33
CA GLY A 253 6.95 11.00 18.92
C GLY A 253 6.32 12.25 18.32
N ALA A 254 5.08 12.58 18.72
CA ALA A 254 4.43 13.82 18.29
C ALA A 254 5.22 15.06 18.73
N VAL A 255 5.68 15.10 19.98
CA VAL A 255 6.49 16.21 20.49
C VAL A 255 7.85 16.26 19.80
N LEU A 256 8.52 15.11 19.64
CA LEU A 256 9.83 15.04 18.98
C LEU A 256 9.77 15.50 17.52
N ILE A 257 8.76 15.07 16.75
CA ILE A 257 8.58 15.52 15.37
C ILE A 257 8.34 17.02 15.31
N GLU A 258 7.46 17.57 16.15
CA GLU A 258 7.20 19.01 16.19
C GLU A 258 8.47 19.81 16.52
N GLU A 259 9.24 19.37 17.52
CA GLU A 259 10.50 20.01 17.89
C GLU A 259 11.55 19.88 16.79
N SER A 260 11.59 18.75 16.06
CA SER A 260 12.50 18.56 14.92
C SER A 260 12.15 19.49 13.76
N LEU A 261 10.86 19.69 13.47
CA LEU A 261 10.37 20.58 12.42
C LEU A 261 10.71 22.06 12.69
N LYS A 262 10.97 22.43 13.95
CA LYS A 262 11.45 23.79 14.29
C LYS A 262 12.93 23.99 13.98
N ARG A 263 13.71 22.91 13.80
CA ARG A 263 15.16 22.96 13.51
C ARG A 263 15.43 23.13 12.02
N PRO A 264 16.62 23.63 11.61
CA PRO A 264 16.95 23.81 10.19
C PRO A 264 16.77 22.55 9.35
N THR A 265 17.16 21.39 9.91
CA THR A 265 16.96 20.06 9.33
C THR A 265 16.05 19.27 10.27
N SER A 266 14.90 18.81 9.77
CA SER A 266 13.97 17.99 10.56
C SER A 266 14.33 16.52 10.50
N ASP A 267 13.76 15.73 11.40
CA ASP A 267 13.88 14.26 11.41
C ASP A 267 12.94 13.59 10.38
N ILE A 268 12.54 14.31 9.33
CA ILE A 268 11.70 13.79 8.24
C ILE A 268 12.39 14.05 6.92
N SER A 269 12.96 12.98 6.35
CA SER A 269 13.47 12.98 4.98
C SER A 269 12.74 11.97 4.12
N VAL A 270 12.58 12.30 2.85
CA VAL A 270 12.01 11.45 1.80
C VAL A 270 13.12 11.07 0.85
N GLU A 271 13.24 9.77 0.58
CA GLU A 271 14.12 9.22 -0.41
C GLU A 271 13.30 8.64 -1.58
N PHE A 272 13.62 9.07 -2.79
CA PHE A 272 13.18 8.42 -4.02
C PHE A 272 14.37 7.75 -4.68
N ASP A 273 14.30 6.42 -4.82
CA ASP A 273 15.26 5.61 -5.56
C ASP A 273 14.75 5.41 -6.99
N LEU A 274 15.30 6.20 -7.90
CA LEU A 274 14.96 6.25 -9.31
C LEU A 274 16.15 5.80 -10.15
N ALA A 275 15.92 5.56 -11.43
CA ALA A 275 16.99 5.34 -12.39
C ALA A 275 16.64 5.98 -13.73
N TYR A 276 17.63 6.20 -14.58
CA TYR A 276 17.40 6.61 -15.96
C TYR A 276 18.43 5.96 -16.88
N THR A 277 18.05 5.78 -18.15
CA THR A 277 18.96 5.25 -19.16
C THR A 277 19.73 6.40 -19.81
N SER A 278 21.06 6.42 -19.64
CA SER A 278 21.98 7.35 -20.32
C SER A 278 22.72 6.63 -21.45
N TYR A 279 22.98 7.32 -22.56
CA TYR A 279 23.80 6.79 -23.65
C TYR A 279 25.22 7.28 -23.49
N LEU A 280 26.09 6.43 -22.95
CA LEU A 280 27.49 6.75 -22.72
C LEU A 280 28.33 6.31 -23.93
N PRO A 281 29.35 7.09 -24.34
CA PRO A 281 30.33 6.64 -25.32
C PRO A 281 31.07 5.45 -24.73
N ALA A 282 30.86 4.26 -25.28
CA ALA A 282 31.43 3.04 -24.75
C ALA A 282 32.79 2.76 -25.39
N PHE A 283 32.90 2.99 -26.69
CA PHE A 283 34.07 2.69 -27.50
C PHE A 283 34.29 3.79 -28.55
N ASP A 284 35.50 4.35 -28.63
CA ASP A 284 35.96 5.19 -29.75
C ASP A 284 37.28 4.61 -30.26
N GLY A 285 37.22 3.91 -31.39
CA GLY A 285 38.36 3.31 -32.06
C GLY A 285 38.63 3.99 -33.39
N THR A 286 39.88 4.29 -33.68
CA THR A 286 40.35 4.83 -34.95
C THR A 286 41.46 3.94 -35.49
N ILE A 287 41.30 3.50 -36.73
CA ILE A 287 42.31 2.78 -37.49
C ILE A 287 42.84 3.77 -38.54
N THR A 288 44.13 4.05 -38.50
CA THR A 288 44.81 4.87 -39.51
C THR A 288 45.72 3.97 -40.33
N PHE A 289 45.56 4.07 -41.64
CA PHE A 289 46.30 3.29 -42.61
C PHE A 289 47.22 4.20 -43.42
N ASP A 290 48.51 3.87 -43.43
CA ASP A 290 49.49 4.48 -44.31
C ASP A 290 49.90 3.48 -45.40
N TRP A 291 49.40 3.72 -46.61
CA TRP A 291 49.60 2.83 -47.76
C TRP A 291 51.05 2.83 -48.26
N GLU A 292 51.73 3.98 -48.17
CA GLU A 292 53.11 4.10 -48.64
C GLU A 292 54.03 3.28 -47.74
N MET A 293 53.82 3.35 -46.42
CA MET A 293 54.51 2.47 -45.47
C MET A 293 54.09 1.02 -45.63
N PHE A 294 52.81 0.75 -45.93
CA PHE A 294 52.33 -0.60 -46.14
C PHE A 294 53.04 -1.29 -47.30
N GLN A 295 53.13 -0.64 -48.47
CA GLN A 295 53.82 -1.21 -49.62
C GLN A 295 55.30 -1.47 -49.35
N ALA A 296 55.99 -0.51 -48.71
CA ALA A 296 57.42 -0.64 -48.42
C ALA A 296 57.76 -1.88 -47.59
N HIS A 297 56.90 -2.22 -46.62
CA HIS A 297 57.13 -3.35 -45.72
C HIS A 297 56.50 -4.66 -46.21
N VAL A 298 55.41 -4.62 -46.99
CA VAL A 298 54.86 -5.84 -47.62
C VAL A 298 55.83 -6.40 -48.65
N ASP A 299 56.52 -5.57 -49.41
CA ASP A 299 57.55 -6.04 -50.35
C ASP A 299 58.72 -6.72 -49.62
N GLU A 300 59.11 -6.19 -48.45
CA GLU A 300 60.15 -6.77 -47.57
C GLU A 300 59.71 -8.12 -46.99
N TRP A 301 58.49 -8.19 -46.42
CA TRP A 301 57.91 -9.43 -45.91
C TRP A 301 57.75 -10.49 -47.01
N THR A 302 57.28 -10.09 -48.19
CA THR A 302 57.08 -10.99 -49.34
C THR A 302 58.42 -11.54 -49.85
N GLN A 303 59.50 -10.75 -49.82
CA GLN A 303 60.83 -11.21 -50.18
C GLN A 303 61.38 -12.24 -49.18
N ASP A 304 61.25 -12.01 -47.88
CA ASP A 304 61.69 -12.97 -46.85
C ASP A 304 60.89 -14.28 -46.88
N TYR A 305 59.59 -14.21 -47.16
CA TYR A 305 58.72 -15.37 -47.35
C TYR A 305 59.10 -16.19 -48.61
N GLN A 306 59.42 -15.52 -49.73
CA GLN A 306 59.92 -16.19 -50.94
C GLN A 306 61.29 -16.87 -50.73
N HIS A 307 62.12 -16.36 -49.81
CA HIS A 307 63.40 -16.98 -49.47
C HIS A 307 63.27 -18.26 -48.63
N THR A 308 62.15 -18.47 -47.94
CA THR A 308 61.89 -19.67 -47.12
C THR A 308 61.20 -20.82 -47.90
N ALA A 309 60.54 -20.52 -49.02
CA ALA A 309 60.03 -21.52 -49.96
C ALA A 309 61.21 -22.19 -50.72
N THR A 310 61.36 -23.50 -50.51
CA THR A 310 62.62 -24.23 -50.69
C THR A 310 63.15 -24.26 -52.14
N ARG A 311 64.45 -24.01 -52.30
CA ARG A 311 65.22 -24.39 -53.50
C ARG A 311 65.16 -25.91 -53.70
N LYS A 312 64.32 -26.37 -54.63
CA LYS A 312 64.43 -27.68 -55.30
C LYS A 312 64.00 -27.55 -56.76
N GLY A 313 64.91 -27.84 -57.68
CA GLY A 313 64.58 -28.11 -59.08
C GLY A 313 65.37 -27.30 -60.10
N TRP A 314 66.03 -28.00 -61.02
CA TRP A 314 67.05 -27.54 -61.95
C TRP A 314 66.44 -27.23 -63.32
N ASN A 315 65.97 -26.00 -63.56
CA ASN A 315 65.79 -25.51 -64.94
C ASN A 315 65.68 -23.98 -65.02
N TRP A 316 66.60 -23.36 -65.77
CA TRP A 316 66.90 -21.92 -65.76
C TRP A 316 66.24 -21.12 -66.91
N ALA A 317 65.22 -21.67 -67.57
CA ALA A 317 64.75 -21.11 -68.84
C ALA A 317 63.24 -20.83 -68.98
N LYS A 318 62.36 -21.28 -68.08
CA LYS A 318 60.93 -20.90 -68.11
C LYS A 318 60.31 -20.99 -66.74
N ALA A 319 60.23 -19.85 -66.07
CA ALA A 319 59.40 -19.65 -64.89
C ALA A 319 58.91 -18.20 -64.91
N ARG A 320 57.97 -17.89 -65.81
CA ARG A 320 57.04 -16.78 -65.56
C ARG A 320 56.03 -17.36 -64.58
N TYR A 321 56.24 -17.12 -63.30
CA TYR A 321 55.20 -17.36 -62.32
C TYR A 321 54.42 -16.06 -62.15
N ASP A 322 53.18 -16.10 -62.63
CA ASP A 322 52.13 -15.20 -62.18
C ASP A 322 51.65 -15.79 -60.85
N TYR A 323 52.20 -15.30 -59.74
CA TYR A 323 51.82 -15.78 -58.42
C TYR A 323 50.66 -14.94 -57.90
N GLU A 324 49.42 -15.36 -58.18
CA GLU A 324 48.30 -15.05 -57.29
C GLU A 324 48.60 -15.72 -55.94
N HIS A 325 49.14 -14.95 -54.99
CA HIS A 325 49.47 -15.45 -53.66
C HIS A 325 48.18 -15.71 -52.87
N VAL A 326 48.06 -16.91 -52.32
CA VAL A 326 46.94 -17.35 -51.48
C VAL A 326 47.38 -17.26 -50.03
N TYR A 327 46.75 -16.39 -49.25
CA TYR A 327 47.01 -16.29 -47.81
C TYR A 327 46.06 -17.21 -47.03
N THR A 328 46.60 -18.05 -46.17
CA THR A 328 45.81 -18.76 -45.14
C THR A 328 45.41 -17.80 -44.01
N SER A 329 44.42 -18.17 -43.20
CA SER A 329 43.95 -17.32 -42.08
C SER A 329 45.01 -17.06 -41.01
N ASP A 330 46.00 -17.96 -40.86
CA ASP A 330 47.10 -17.79 -39.90
C ASP A 330 48.20 -16.89 -40.48
N GLU A 331 48.51 -17.00 -41.78
CA GLU A 331 49.47 -16.11 -42.45
C GLU A 331 48.99 -14.66 -42.54
N LEU A 332 47.67 -14.44 -42.66
CA LEU A 332 47.08 -13.10 -42.58
C LEU A 332 47.27 -12.46 -41.21
N ARG A 333 47.29 -13.26 -40.13
CA ARG A 333 47.54 -12.76 -38.78
C ARG A 333 49.00 -12.40 -38.58
N GLU A 334 49.93 -13.22 -39.07
CA GLU A 334 51.36 -12.90 -39.01
C GLU A 334 51.70 -11.65 -39.83
N LEU A 335 51.12 -11.52 -41.03
CA LEU A 335 51.23 -10.30 -41.81
C LEU A 335 50.65 -9.11 -41.04
N TYR A 336 49.48 -9.25 -40.44
CA TYR A 336 48.85 -8.18 -39.65
C TYR A 336 49.71 -7.74 -38.46
N ASP A 337 50.25 -8.69 -37.69
CA ASP A 337 51.11 -8.43 -36.54
C ASP A 337 52.39 -7.71 -36.99
N PHE A 338 53.00 -8.15 -38.10
CA PHE A 338 54.14 -7.49 -38.73
C PHE A 338 53.83 -6.04 -39.16
N MET A 339 52.67 -5.81 -39.77
CA MET A 339 52.26 -4.47 -40.21
C MET A 339 51.91 -3.53 -39.05
N CYS A 340 51.46 -4.07 -37.91
CA CYS A 340 51.26 -3.30 -36.68
C CYS A 340 52.61 -2.96 -36.01
N GLU A 341 53.58 -3.88 -36.05
CA GLU A 341 54.93 -3.68 -35.52
C GLU A 341 55.70 -2.60 -36.29
N HIS A 342 55.49 -2.50 -37.61
CA HIS A 342 56.14 -1.52 -38.50
C HIS A 342 55.34 -0.21 -38.68
N GLU A 343 54.35 0.05 -37.81
CA GLU A 343 53.50 1.26 -37.80
C GLU A 343 52.69 1.55 -39.09
N ALA A 344 52.65 0.63 -40.06
CA ALA A 344 51.87 0.79 -41.30
C ALA A 344 50.35 0.74 -41.06
N ILE A 345 49.92 0.03 -40.01
CA ILE A 345 48.56 0.06 -39.47
C ILE A 345 48.63 0.58 -38.04
N ARG A 346 48.03 1.75 -37.80
CA ARG A 346 47.91 2.31 -36.44
C ARG A 346 46.49 2.15 -35.93
N VAL A 347 46.32 1.36 -34.87
CA VAL A 347 45.04 1.18 -34.18
C VAL A 347 45.09 1.89 -32.84
N GLU A 348 44.22 2.88 -32.67
CA GLU A 348 44.02 3.58 -31.41
C GLU A 348 42.59 3.34 -30.96
N TRP A 349 42.35 2.88 -29.74
CA TRP A 349 40.99 2.90 -29.18
C TRP A 349 40.99 3.36 -27.74
N THR A 350 39.85 3.92 -27.35
CA THR A 350 39.56 4.32 -25.99
C THR A 350 38.25 3.71 -25.55
N GLU A 351 38.25 3.19 -24.32
CA GLU A 351 37.07 2.65 -23.68
C GLU A 351 36.77 3.47 -22.45
N SER A 352 35.52 3.92 -22.35
CA SER A 352 35.12 4.86 -21.29
C SER A 352 34.22 4.24 -20.23
N ILE A 353 33.81 2.97 -20.41
CA ILE A 353 32.96 2.23 -19.45
C ILE A 353 33.50 0.81 -19.24
N VAL A 354 33.03 0.13 -18.19
CA VAL A 354 33.29 -1.30 -17.95
C VAL A 354 31.97 -2.04 -18.13
N ASP A 355 31.82 -2.80 -19.21
CA ASP A 355 30.58 -3.50 -19.59
C ASP A 355 30.92 -4.80 -20.35
N GLU A 356 30.21 -5.90 -20.08
CA GLU A 356 30.44 -7.20 -20.73
C GLU A 356 30.25 -7.12 -22.26
N ARG A 357 29.42 -6.19 -22.74
CA ARG A 357 29.17 -5.98 -24.18
C ARG A 357 30.39 -5.40 -24.91
N LEU A 358 31.35 -4.81 -24.19
CA LEU A 358 32.56 -4.25 -24.80
C LEU A 358 33.43 -5.31 -25.46
N GLU A 359 33.47 -6.54 -24.94
CA GLU A 359 34.22 -7.63 -25.56
C GLU A 359 33.67 -7.95 -26.96
N ALA A 360 32.35 -8.07 -27.07
CA ALA A 360 31.69 -8.27 -28.36
C ALA A 360 31.88 -7.08 -29.32
N ILE A 361 31.91 -5.85 -28.80
CA ILE A 361 32.18 -4.64 -29.60
C ILE A 361 33.63 -4.64 -30.11
N ARG A 362 34.60 -5.02 -29.28
CA ARG A 362 36.01 -5.19 -29.67
C ARG A 362 36.13 -6.23 -30.78
N GLU A 363 35.55 -7.42 -30.60
CA GLU A 363 35.58 -8.46 -31.64
C GLU A 363 34.93 -8.01 -32.95
N ALA A 364 33.80 -7.29 -32.87
CA ALA A 364 33.15 -6.72 -34.03
C ALA A 364 34.01 -5.65 -34.71
N PHE A 365 34.73 -4.82 -33.93
CA PHE A 365 35.69 -3.84 -34.46
C PHE A 365 36.82 -4.52 -35.23
N PHE A 366 37.40 -5.57 -34.65
CA PHE A 366 38.46 -6.36 -35.30
C PHE A 366 37.96 -7.10 -36.54
N ARG A 367 36.78 -7.72 -36.51
CA ARG A 367 36.19 -8.35 -37.71
C ARG A 367 35.84 -7.33 -38.79
N PHE A 368 35.37 -6.15 -38.40
CA PHE A 368 35.11 -5.06 -39.34
C PHE A 368 36.40 -4.55 -39.99
N MET A 369 37.48 -4.48 -39.21
CA MET A 369 38.83 -4.23 -39.71
C MET A 369 39.21 -5.31 -40.74
N GLU A 370 39.19 -6.60 -40.39
CA GLU A 370 39.53 -7.72 -41.29
C GLU A 370 38.75 -7.69 -42.62
N THR A 371 37.43 -7.49 -42.55
CA THR A 371 36.54 -7.46 -43.73
C THR A 371 36.65 -6.17 -44.56
N SER A 372 37.24 -5.12 -44.02
CA SER A 372 37.54 -3.90 -44.78
C SER A 372 38.70 -4.10 -45.76
N PHE A 373 39.63 -5.01 -45.44
CA PHE A 373 40.83 -5.29 -46.24
C PHE A 373 40.67 -6.46 -47.21
N PHE A 374 39.95 -7.52 -46.82
CA PHE A 374 39.88 -8.77 -47.59
C PHE A 374 38.46 -9.13 -48.01
N GLU A 375 38.26 -9.47 -49.29
CA GLU A 375 37.03 -10.11 -49.76
C GLU A 375 37.13 -11.63 -49.66
N ARG A 376 36.15 -12.24 -48.99
CA ARG A 376 36.02 -13.69 -48.88
C ARG A 376 35.31 -14.22 -50.14
N GLN A 377 36.02 -14.92 -51.01
CA GLN A 377 35.46 -15.63 -52.17
C GLN A 377 35.57 -17.15 -51.98
N PRO A 378 34.50 -17.93 -52.23
CA PRO A 378 34.61 -19.38 -52.26
C PRO A 378 35.43 -19.81 -53.49
N PHE A 379 36.44 -20.66 -53.28
CA PHE A 379 37.25 -21.23 -54.37
C PHE A 379 36.90 -22.70 -54.56
N GLU A 380 36.62 -23.11 -55.81
CA GLU A 380 36.52 -24.52 -56.20
C GLU A 380 37.75 -24.87 -57.04
N ILE A 381 38.52 -25.86 -56.60
CA ILE A 381 39.70 -26.34 -57.34
C ILE A 381 39.19 -27.08 -58.59
N PRO A 382 39.63 -26.73 -59.81
CA PRO A 382 39.32 -27.51 -61.01
C PRO A 382 39.93 -28.92 -60.90
N GLU A 383 39.14 -29.96 -61.12
CA GLU A 383 39.65 -31.31 -61.37
C GLU A 383 40.21 -31.38 -62.79
N ASP A 384 41.45 -31.89 -62.94
CA ASP A 384 42.05 -32.62 -64.09
C ASP A 384 43.60 -32.41 -64.04
N GLU A 385 44.52 -33.36 -64.22
CA GLU A 385 44.55 -34.80 -64.51
C GLU A 385 45.92 -35.36 -64.00
N GLU A 386 45.88 -36.55 -63.39
CA GLU A 386 46.91 -37.60 -63.18
C GLU A 386 48.43 -37.27 -63.08
N GLU A 387 49.07 -37.65 -61.96
CA GLU A 387 49.99 -38.83 -61.94
C GLU A 387 50.32 -39.23 -60.48
N ASP A 388 50.44 -40.54 -60.30
CA ASP A 388 50.51 -41.31 -59.06
C ASP A 388 51.62 -40.89 -58.08
N ASP A 389 51.32 -41.01 -56.77
CA ASP A 389 52.25 -41.73 -55.90
C ASP A 389 51.54 -42.30 -54.65
N GLU A 390 51.72 -43.60 -54.48
CA GLU A 390 51.08 -44.49 -53.53
C GLU A 390 51.52 -44.21 -52.09
N GLN A 391 50.66 -43.59 -51.29
CA GLN A 391 50.46 -43.89 -49.87
C GLN A 391 49.23 -43.17 -49.31
N MET A 392 48.05 -43.74 -49.55
CA MET A 392 46.81 -43.35 -48.91
C MET A 392 46.22 -44.57 -48.20
N THR A 393 46.04 -44.48 -46.87
CA THR A 393 45.25 -45.45 -46.11
C THR A 393 43.82 -44.95 -45.93
N SER A 394 42.89 -45.70 -46.53
CA SER A 394 41.44 -45.81 -46.27
C SER A 394 40.46 -44.86 -47.04
N PRO A 395 39.37 -45.42 -47.64
CA PRO A 395 38.33 -44.68 -48.39
C PRO A 395 37.42 -43.72 -47.59
N GLU A 396 37.51 -43.65 -46.26
CA GLU A 396 36.67 -42.74 -45.46
C GLU A 396 37.18 -41.29 -45.46
N GLU A 397 38.43 -41.03 -45.86
CA GLU A 397 39.01 -39.69 -45.98
C GLU A 397 38.69 -38.98 -47.31
N ARG A 398 38.02 -39.65 -48.27
CA ARG A 398 37.54 -39.01 -49.51
C ARG A 398 36.26 -38.18 -49.32
N GLY A 399 35.65 -38.22 -48.14
CA GLY A 399 34.34 -37.64 -47.82
C GLY A 399 34.36 -36.32 -47.05
N ASN A 400 35.27 -35.39 -47.36
CA ASN A 400 35.10 -33.95 -47.05
C ASN A 400 36.21 -33.15 -47.76
N ARG A 401 36.03 -32.85 -49.06
CA ARG A 401 36.77 -31.74 -49.67
C ARG A 401 36.25 -30.46 -49.05
N SER A 402 36.92 -30.02 -48.00
CA SER A 402 36.68 -28.76 -47.30
C SER A 402 36.67 -27.63 -48.30
N ARG A 403 35.53 -26.95 -48.41
CA ARG A 403 35.40 -25.67 -49.10
C ARG A 403 36.30 -24.67 -48.36
N PHE A 404 37.46 -24.35 -48.93
CA PHE A 404 38.32 -23.29 -48.42
C PHE A 404 37.80 -21.94 -48.92
N ASP A 405 37.78 -20.95 -48.04
CA ASP A 405 37.45 -19.59 -48.41
C ASP A 405 38.73 -18.82 -48.76
N ARG A 406 38.76 -18.19 -49.94
CA ARG A 406 39.87 -17.38 -50.45
C ARG A 406 39.71 -15.94 -49.98
N PHE A 407 40.78 -15.31 -49.49
CA PHE A 407 40.81 -13.89 -49.15
C PHE A 407 41.61 -13.13 -50.22
N VAL A 408 40.95 -12.27 -50.99
CA VAL A 408 41.60 -11.43 -52.02
C VAL A 408 41.58 -9.97 -51.57
N ALA A 409 42.72 -9.28 -51.65
CA ALA A 409 42.79 -7.85 -51.37
C ALA A 409 41.90 -7.09 -52.38
N LYS A 410 41.06 -6.15 -51.89
CA LYS A 410 40.22 -5.33 -52.78
C LYS A 410 41.09 -4.49 -53.73
N GLY A 411 40.69 -4.37 -54.99
CA GLY A 411 41.48 -3.70 -56.06
C GLY A 411 41.84 -2.23 -55.79
N GLU A 412 42.70 -1.64 -56.63
CA GLU A 412 43.43 -0.36 -56.45
C GLU A 412 42.65 0.83 -55.82
N GLU A 413 41.33 0.97 -55.99
CA GLU A 413 40.53 2.02 -55.32
C GLU A 413 40.41 1.82 -53.79
N ALA A 414 40.63 0.60 -53.31
CA ALA A 414 40.74 0.28 -51.89
C ALA A 414 42.07 0.72 -51.27
N MET A 415 43.10 0.95 -52.09
CA MET A 415 44.51 1.10 -51.73
C MET A 415 44.94 2.58 -51.66
N THR A 416 44.40 3.32 -50.68
CA THR A 416 44.81 4.71 -50.37
C THR A 416 44.85 4.90 -48.85
N ASN A 417 45.61 5.89 -48.37
CA ASN A 417 45.63 6.24 -46.94
C ASN A 417 44.20 6.49 -46.46
N LYS A 418 43.79 5.72 -45.46
CA LYS A 418 42.42 5.71 -44.97
C LYS A 418 42.42 5.74 -43.46
N THR A 419 41.56 6.61 -42.92
CA THR A 419 41.23 6.61 -41.50
C THR A 419 39.81 6.13 -41.35
N ILE A 420 39.64 5.05 -40.61
CA ILE A 420 38.33 4.47 -40.30
C ILE A 420 38.11 4.61 -38.81
N SER A 421 37.04 5.30 -38.42
CA SER A 421 36.67 5.45 -37.01
C SER A 421 35.38 4.68 -36.71
N MET A 422 35.35 4.06 -35.54
CA MET A 422 34.18 3.44 -34.95
C MET A 422 33.89 4.04 -33.59
N ARG A 423 32.72 4.65 -33.48
CA ARG A 423 32.17 5.14 -32.22
C ARG A 423 30.92 4.37 -31.89
N VAL A 424 30.92 3.75 -30.71
CA VAL A 424 29.78 3.02 -30.18
C VAL A 424 29.35 3.68 -28.89
N THR A 425 28.08 4.06 -28.81
CA THR A 425 27.43 4.46 -27.57
C THR A 425 26.61 3.29 -27.04
N LEU A 426 26.63 3.07 -25.73
CA LEU A 426 25.82 2.04 -25.09
C LEU A 426 24.80 2.68 -24.14
N PRO A 427 23.56 2.17 -24.11
CA PRO A 427 22.62 2.51 -23.06
C PRO A 427 23.10 1.87 -21.75
N VAL A 428 23.31 2.72 -20.74
CA VAL A 428 23.68 2.36 -19.37
C VAL A 428 22.61 2.89 -18.44
N LYS A 429 22.12 2.02 -17.55
CA LYS A 429 21.17 2.40 -16.51
C LYS A 429 21.91 3.08 -15.37
N VAL A 430 21.64 4.35 -15.14
CA VAL A 430 22.22 5.16 -14.07
C VAL A 430 21.23 5.23 -12.93
N GLU A 431 21.63 4.79 -11.75
CA GLU A 431 20.84 4.90 -10.52
C GLU A 431 20.91 6.32 -9.96
N LEU A 432 19.78 6.82 -9.48
CA LEU A 432 19.60 8.18 -8.99
C LEU A 432 18.74 8.18 -7.72
N ALA A 433 19.41 8.29 -6.58
CA ALA A 433 18.76 8.50 -5.30
C ALA A 433 18.55 10.00 -5.04
N LEU A 434 17.31 10.43 -4.86
CA LEU A 434 16.93 11.79 -4.52
C LEU A 434 16.52 11.89 -3.06
N PHE A 435 17.03 12.89 -2.35
CA PHE A 435 16.73 13.13 -0.94
C PHE A 435 16.11 14.50 -0.76
N GLY A 436 14.92 14.55 -0.17
CA GLY A 436 14.24 15.79 0.22
C GLY A 436 13.99 15.82 1.72
N ASN A 437 14.20 16.96 2.36
CA ASN A 437 13.94 17.14 3.79
C ASN A 437 12.88 18.23 3.99
N ILE A 438 11.99 18.04 4.96
CA ILE A 438 11.06 19.08 5.38
C ILE A 438 11.83 20.06 6.27
N SER A 439 12.37 21.13 5.70
CA SER A 439 13.20 22.07 6.44
C SER A 439 12.41 22.86 7.47
N GLY A 440 13.07 23.35 8.53
CA GLY A 440 12.41 24.22 9.49
C GLY A 440 12.06 25.60 8.94
N ALA A 441 12.68 26.03 7.84
CA ALA A 441 12.25 27.22 7.12
C ALA A 441 10.87 27.02 6.50
N TRP A 442 10.70 25.90 5.79
CA TRP A 442 9.40 25.49 5.23
C TRP A 442 8.33 25.38 6.32
N TYR A 443 8.65 24.75 7.46
CA TYR A 443 7.68 24.58 8.56
C TYR A 443 7.19 25.91 9.12
N ARG A 444 8.09 26.89 9.33
CA ARG A 444 7.73 28.22 9.82
C ARG A 444 6.84 28.98 8.84
N GLU A 445 7.17 28.92 7.56
CA GLU A 445 6.37 29.54 6.49
C GLU A 445 4.97 28.90 6.43
N ALA A 446 4.90 27.57 6.35
CA ALA A 446 3.65 26.83 6.30
C ALA A 446 2.77 27.09 7.54
N ARG A 447 3.35 27.16 8.74
CA ARG A 447 2.59 27.43 9.97
C ARG A 447 2.10 28.88 10.07
N GLN A 448 2.79 29.83 9.46
CA GLN A 448 2.38 31.23 9.40
C GLN A 448 1.28 31.45 8.37
N GLU A 449 1.38 30.84 7.19
CA GLU A 449 0.46 31.04 6.08
C GLU A 449 -0.78 30.13 6.17
N TYR A 450 -0.61 28.89 6.65
CA TYR A 450 -1.65 27.85 6.73
C TYR A 450 -1.70 27.21 8.13
N PRO A 451 -2.11 27.97 9.18
CA PRO A 451 -2.18 27.46 10.54
C PRO A 451 -3.10 26.24 10.70
N GLU A 452 -4.12 26.09 9.85
CA GLU A 452 -5.07 24.97 9.85
C GLU A 452 -4.43 23.61 9.55
N LEU A 453 -3.23 23.59 8.96
CA LEU A 453 -2.47 22.35 8.74
C LEU A 453 -1.84 21.82 10.05
N PHE A 454 -1.85 22.62 11.11
CA PHE A 454 -1.27 22.33 12.41
C PHE A 454 -2.33 22.42 13.51
N ALA A 455 -2.87 21.29 13.96
CA ALA A 455 -3.97 21.25 14.89
C ALA A 455 -3.58 20.65 16.26
N GLU A 456 -4.18 21.18 17.32
CA GLU A 456 -4.13 20.60 18.66
C GLU A 456 -5.57 20.33 19.10
N VAL A 457 -5.92 19.07 19.35
CA VAL A 457 -7.31 18.65 19.55
C VAL A 457 -7.46 17.88 20.85
N ASN A 458 -8.39 18.31 21.71
CA ASN A 458 -8.90 17.43 22.76
C ASN A 458 -9.96 16.51 22.15
N VAL A 459 -9.74 15.20 22.23
CA VAL A 459 -10.63 14.19 21.61
C VAL A 459 -11.80 13.80 22.50
N ASP A 460 -11.92 14.36 23.71
CA ASP A 460 -13.07 14.15 24.59
C ASP A 460 -14.30 14.93 24.13
N ASP A 461 -14.86 14.48 23.01
CA ASP A 461 -16.11 15.01 22.50
C ASP A 461 -17.28 14.49 23.36
N PRO A 462 -18.13 15.39 23.93
CA PRO A 462 -19.34 15.02 24.64
C PRO A 462 -20.26 14.06 23.87
N PHE A 463 -20.18 14.06 22.54
CA PHE A 463 -20.89 13.13 21.67
C PHE A 463 -20.62 11.66 21.99
N PHE A 464 -19.36 11.32 22.28
CA PHE A 464 -18.94 9.94 22.58
C PHE A 464 -19.15 9.54 24.04
N GLN A 465 -19.63 10.46 24.89
CA GLN A 465 -19.95 10.13 26.28
C GLN A 465 -21.09 9.10 26.34
N GLN A 466 -21.00 8.22 27.32
CA GLN A 466 -22.05 7.26 27.65
C GLN A 466 -22.62 7.62 29.02
N ARG A 467 -23.94 7.48 29.16
CA ARG A 467 -24.61 7.61 30.45
C ARG A 467 -24.87 6.22 30.99
N GLN A 468 -24.55 6.03 32.26
CA GLN A 468 -24.76 4.77 32.99
C GLN A 468 -25.81 5.00 34.06
N VAL A 469 -26.78 4.10 34.13
CA VAL A 469 -27.87 4.16 35.09
C VAL A 469 -27.93 2.81 35.80
N ALA A 470 -27.87 2.84 37.13
CA ALA A 470 -27.99 1.65 37.97
C ALA A 470 -29.46 1.42 38.36
N PHE A 471 -29.97 0.21 38.11
CA PHE A 471 -31.24 -0.28 38.65
C PHE A 471 -30.93 -1.29 39.74
N THR A 472 -31.29 -0.97 40.98
CA THR A 472 -30.97 -1.80 42.15
C THR A 472 -32.24 -2.39 42.71
N LEU A 473 -32.29 -3.71 42.86
CA LEU A 473 -33.37 -4.38 43.56
C LEU A 473 -33.28 -4.08 45.07
N ASP A 474 -34.41 -3.72 45.68
CA ASP A 474 -34.51 -3.47 47.11
C ASP A 474 -34.07 -4.70 47.93
N LEU A 475 -33.36 -4.50 49.05
CA LEU A 475 -32.73 -5.57 49.83
C LEU A 475 -33.76 -6.55 50.40
N ASP A 476 -34.91 -6.04 50.82
CA ASP A 476 -36.04 -6.83 51.34
C ASP A 476 -36.70 -7.72 50.25
N ALA A 477 -36.36 -7.52 48.98
CA ALA A 477 -36.99 -8.24 47.88
C ALA A 477 -36.37 -9.62 47.63
N VAL A 478 -35.09 -9.85 47.98
CA VAL A 478 -34.36 -11.07 47.61
C VAL A 478 -35.00 -12.33 48.20
N GLU A 479 -35.51 -12.24 49.43
CA GLU A 479 -36.21 -13.35 50.10
C GLU A 479 -37.62 -13.60 49.52
N ILE A 480 -38.21 -12.59 48.87
CA ILE A 480 -39.55 -12.65 48.27
C ILE A 480 -39.53 -13.37 46.92
N PHE A 481 -38.40 -13.37 46.19
CA PHE A 481 -38.27 -14.10 44.91
C PHE A 481 -38.52 -15.62 45.08
N ASP A 482 -38.14 -16.19 46.22
CA ASP A 482 -38.42 -17.62 46.45
C ASP A 482 -39.90 -17.91 46.66
N GLN A 483 -40.66 -16.98 47.23
CA GLN A 483 -41.99 -17.27 47.75
C GLN A 483 -43.12 -16.67 46.92
N ALA A 484 -42.92 -15.51 46.27
CA ALA A 484 -44.00 -14.76 45.63
C ALA A 484 -43.68 -14.23 44.21
N ILE A 485 -42.42 -13.94 43.89
CA ILE A 485 -42.02 -13.28 42.62
C ILE A 485 -41.19 -14.23 41.75
N ASN A 486 -41.58 -14.44 40.49
CA ASN A 486 -40.77 -15.22 39.55
C ASN A 486 -39.60 -14.39 38.99
N PHE A 487 -39.89 -13.20 38.48
CA PHE A 487 -38.92 -12.28 37.91
C PHE A 487 -39.47 -10.85 37.81
N VAL A 488 -38.59 -9.87 37.64
CA VAL A 488 -38.96 -8.48 37.32
C VAL A 488 -38.34 -8.07 35.99
N THR A 489 -39.14 -7.53 35.08
CA THR A 489 -38.70 -6.99 33.80
C THR A 489 -38.78 -5.47 33.85
N VAL A 490 -37.69 -4.82 33.45
CA VAL A 490 -37.60 -3.37 33.33
C VAL A 490 -37.33 -3.02 31.88
N GLU A 491 -38.22 -2.22 31.29
CA GLU A 491 -38.01 -1.58 30.01
C GLU A 491 -37.50 -0.16 30.26
N VAL A 492 -36.48 0.25 29.51
CA VAL A 492 -35.85 1.57 29.63
C VAL A 492 -35.86 2.21 28.26
N ARG A 493 -36.38 3.43 28.18
CA ARG A 493 -36.37 4.22 26.95
C ARG A 493 -35.85 5.62 27.19
N LYS A 494 -35.24 6.18 26.17
CA LYS A 494 -34.87 7.59 26.12
C LYS A 494 -35.27 8.15 24.76
N GLN A 495 -36.30 8.98 24.78
CA GLN A 495 -36.71 9.80 23.64
C GLN A 495 -35.75 10.96 23.46
N ARG A 496 -35.35 11.22 22.22
CA ARG A 496 -34.37 12.26 21.87
C ARG A 496 -35.03 13.31 20.99
N GLY A 497 -34.59 14.56 21.13
CA GLY A 497 -35.05 15.64 20.24
C GLY A 497 -34.58 15.49 18.79
N ALA A 498 -33.47 14.76 18.58
CA ALA A 498 -32.94 14.43 17.26
C ALA A 498 -32.17 13.10 17.30
N GLY A 499 -32.22 12.33 16.20
CA GLY A 499 -31.57 11.03 16.08
C GLY A 499 -32.46 9.86 16.47
N ARG A 500 -31.86 8.68 16.68
CA ARG A 500 -32.59 7.46 17.03
C ARG A 500 -32.81 7.40 18.54
N ASP A 501 -34.06 7.22 18.94
CA ASP A 501 -34.40 6.94 20.34
C ASP A 501 -33.70 5.68 20.83
N PHE A 502 -33.42 5.66 22.13
CA PHE A 502 -32.87 4.49 22.80
C PHE A 502 -34.00 3.70 23.46
N HIS A 503 -33.99 2.38 23.30
CA HIS A 503 -34.90 1.46 23.95
C HIS A 503 -34.15 0.17 24.28
N THR A 504 -34.28 -0.31 25.50
CA THR A 504 -33.74 -1.60 25.94
C THR A 504 -34.63 -2.20 27.01
N SER A 505 -34.48 -3.49 27.26
CA SER A 505 -35.18 -4.18 28.33
C SER A 505 -34.26 -5.20 28.97
N PHE A 506 -34.40 -5.40 30.27
CA PHE A 506 -33.72 -6.48 30.98
C PHE A 506 -34.67 -7.11 32.00
N THR A 507 -34.38 -8.36 32.34
CA THR A 507 -35.10 -9.08 33.39
C THR A 507 -34.12 -9.38 34.52
N LEU A 508 -34.61 -9.37 35.74
CA LEU A 508 -33.91 -9.87 36.92
C LEU A 508 -34.70 -11.06 37.46
N THR A 509 -34.07 -12.22 37.40
CA THR A 509 -34.48 -13.48 38.01
C THR A 509 -33.66 -13.74 39.27
N LYS A 510 -34.09 -14.68 40.11
CA LYS A 510 -33.32 -15.11 41.28
C LYS A 510 -31.90 -15.54 40.90
N ASP A 511 -31.77 -16.33 39.83
CA ASP A 511 -30.48 -16.86 39.38
C ASP A 511 -29.55 -15.75 38.88
N GLU A 512 -30.09 -14.75 38.16
CA GLU A 512 -29.32 -13.58 37.72
C GLU A 512 -28.82 -12.73 38.88
N ILE A 513 -29.65 -12.56 39.92
CA ILE A 513 -29.29 -11.83 41.14
C ILE A 513 -28.19 -12.57 41.91
N ALA A 514 -28.30 -13.89 42.03
CA ALA A 514 -27.29 -14.71 42.70
C ALA A 514 -25.94 -14.70 41.94
N ALA A 515 -25.97 -14.63 40.61
CA ALA A 515 -24.77 -14.63 39.78
C ALA A 515 -24.08 -13.25 39.69
N ASN A 516 -24.84 -12.17 39.54
CA ASN A 516 -24.31 -10.84 39.19
C ASN A 516 -24.59 -9.75 40.23
N GLY A 517 -25.29 -10.08 41.32
CA GLY A 517 -25.74 -9.14 42.34
C GLY A 517 -27.10 -8.50 42.03
N PRO A 518 -27.68 -7.73 42.97
CA PRO A 518 -29.01 -7.12 42.85
C PRO A 518 -29.05 -5.87 41.97
N THR A 519 -27.91 -5.43 41.43
CA THR A 519 -27.79 -4.19 40.64
C THR A 519 -27.54 -4.50 39.17
N ARG A 520 -28.32 -3.88 38.28
CA ARG A 520 -28.12 -3.92 36.84
C ARG A 520 -27.82 -2.52 36.30
N THR A 521 -26.69 -2.38 35.61
CA THR A 521 -26.33 -1.13 34.94
C THR A 521 -26.78 -1.14 33.48
N VAL A 522 -27.53 -0.11 33.08
CA VAL A 522 -27.88 0.16 31.69
C VAL A 522 -27.03 1.32 31.19
N THR A 523 -26.30 1.09 30.11
CA THR A 523 -25.43 2.08 29.48
C THR A 523 -25.98 2.48 28.11
N TYR A 524 -26.02 3.77 27.82
CA TYR A 524 -26.38 4.26 26.49
C TYR A 524 -25.60 5.51 26.09
N ALA A 525 -25.43 5.72 24.79
CA ALA A 525 -24.68 6.86 24.26
C ALA A 525 -25.43 8.19 24.44
N LYS A 526 -24.75 9.21 24.96
CA LYS A 526 -25.27 10.58 25.06
C LYS A 526 -25.55 11.16 23.67
N MET A 527 -24.64 10.97 22.71
CA MET A 527 -24.69 11.64 21.40
C MET A 527 -24.85 13.16 21.59
N ARG A 528 -25.68 13.83 20.78
CA ARG A 528 -25.99 15.27 20.89
C ARG A 528 -27.19 15.57 21.79
N ASP A 529 -27.57 14.63 22.65
CA ASP A 529 -28.70 14.84 23.57
C ASP A 529 -28.22 15.53 24.86
N ASP A 530 -28.31 16.86 24.85
CA ASP A 530 -28.03 17.71 26.00
C ASP A 530 -29.27 17.94 26.89
N SER A 531 -30.38 17.23 26.64
CA SER A 531 -31.58 17.36 27.46
C SER A 531 -31.28 16.98 28.92
N PRO A 532 -31.75 17.79 29.89
CA PRO A 532 -31.67 17.44 31.31
C PRO A 532 -32.59 16.27 31.67
N GLU A 533 -33.55 15.94 30.80
CA GLU A 533 -34.43 14.80 31.01
C GLU A 533 -33.64 13.50 30.97
N VAL A 534 -33.91 12.61 31.91
CA VAL A 534 -33.00 11.51 32.27
C VAL A 534 -33.22 10.32 31.33
N PHE A 535 -34.27 9.56 31.59
CA PHE A 535 -34.81 8.46 30.79
C PHE A 535 -36.19 8.12 31.40
N ASP A 536 -37.01 7.39 30.65
CA ASP A 536 -38.20 6.75 31.20
C ASP A 536 -37.93 5.27 31.40
N TYR A 537 -38.53 4.68 32.42
CA TYR A 537 -38.51 3.25 32.66
C TYR A 537 -39.91 2.73 32.99
N LEU A 538 -40.13 1.46 32.72
CA LEU A 538 -41.39 0.77 32.97
C LEU A 538 -41.05 -0.56 33.64
N VAL A 539 -41.69 -0.86 34.76
CA VAL A 539 -41.42 -2.04 35.58
C VAL A 539 -42.61 -2.99 35.55
N ARG A 540 -42.35 -4.27 35.32
CA ARG A 540 -43.34 -5.36 35.38
C ARG A 540 -42.81 -6.48 36.26
N TRP A 541 -43.63 -6.89 37.22
CA TRP A 541 -43.35 -8.01 38.11
C TRP A 541 -44.14 -9.22 37.64
N SER A 542 -43.45 -10.33 37.39
CA SER A 542 -44.08 -11.63 37.14
C SER A 542 -44.15 -12.41 38.44
N LEU A 543 -45.34 -12.91 38.75
CA LEU A 543 -45.69 -13.47 40.04
C LEU A 543 -46.02 -14.95 39.93
N ARG A 544 -45.85 -15.69 41.03
CA ARG A 544 -46.28 -17.10 41.08
C ARG A 544 -47.78 -17.21 40.76
N GLY A 545 -48.14 -18.19 39.93
CA GLY A 545 -49.49 -18.32 39.40
C GLY A 545 -49.74 -17.57 38.08
N GLY A 546 -48.70 -17.00 37.46
CA GLY A 546 -48.76 -16.43 36.10
C GLY A 546 -49.40 -15.05 36.03
N VAL A 547 -49.40 -14.31 37.14
CA VAL A 547 -49.95 -12.95 37.21
C VAL A 547 -48.85 -11.94 36.94
N GLU A 548 -49.12 -10.93 36.11
CA GLU A 548 -48.24 -9.78 35.91
C GLU A 548 -48.78 -8.56 36.66
N TRP A 549 -47.89 -7.79 37.28
CA TRP A 549 -48.23 -6.59 38.04
C TRP A 549 -47.29 -5.42 37.73
N PRO A 550 -47.79 -4.19 37.58
CA PRO A 550 -49.21 -3.83 37.48
C PRO A 550 -49.83 -4.34 36.17
N ALA A 551 -51.15 -4.50 36.14
CA ALA A 551 -51.86 -4.99 34.96
C ALA A 551 -51.77 -4.04 33.75
N ASP A 552 -51.65 -2.73 34.02
CA ASP A 552 -51.37 -1.70 33.02
C ASP A 552 -50.16 -0.86 33.47
N PRO A 553 -48.94 -1.25 33.07
CA PRO A 553 -47.73 -0.59 33.50
C PRO A 553 -47.51 0.73 32.75
N THR A 554 -47.26 1.79 33.51
CA THR A 554 -47.00 3.13 32.97
C THR A 554 -45.52 3.47 33.00
N TRP A 555 -45.07 4.28 32.04
CA TRP A 555 -43.72 4.82 32.02
C TRP A 555 -43.53 5.83 33.16
N SER A 556 -42.48 5.62 33.95
CA SER A 556 -42.05 6.47 35.05
C SER A 556 -40.73 7.15 34.69
N ARG A 557 -40.54 8.39 35.14
CA ARG A 557 -39.30 9.13 34.90
C ARG A 557 -38.22 8.68 35.87
N GLY A 558 -37.05 8.30 35.34
CA GLY A 558 -35.89 7.87 36.12
C GLY A 558 -35.01 9.00 36.61
N GLN A 559 -34.09 8.68 37.53
CA GLN A 559 -33.08 9.58 38.09
C GLN A 559 -31.67 9.06 37.77
N TRP A 560 -30.66 9.94 37.79
CA TRP A 560 -29.28 9.57 37.43
C TRP A 560 -28.57 8.81 38.53
N GLU A 561 -28.95 9.08 39.78
CA GLU A 561 -28.46 8.44 41.00
C GLU A 561 -28.79 6.95 41.04
N GLY A 562 -29.74 6.52 40.21
CA GLY A 562 -30.20 5.15 40.09
C GLY A 562 -31.70 5.02 40.34
N VAL A 563 -32.22 3.82 40.11
CA VAL A 563 -33.63 3.48 40.34
C VAL A 563 -33.69 2.28 41.27
N THR A 564 -34.35 2.43 42.41
CA THR A 564 -34.63 1.31 43.32
C THR A 564 -35.89 0.60 42.87
N LEU A 565 -35.77 -0.69 42.56
CA LEU A 565 -36.88 -1.57 42.20
C LEU A 565 -37.47 -2.19 43.46
N ALA A 566 -38.58 -1.63 43.92
CA ALA A 566 -39.25 -2.10 45.11
C ALA A 566 -40.37 -3.11 44.77
N PRO A 567 -40.46 -4.26 45.48
CA PRO A 567 -41.49 -5.25 45.24
C PRO A 567 -42.87 -4.68 45.59
N PRO A 568 -43.93 -5.04 44.85
CA PRO A 568 -45.29 -4.53 45.08
C PRO A 568 -45.96 -5.07 46.34
N VAL A 569 -45.32 -6.01 47.04
CA VAL A 569 -45.80 -6.61 48.29
C VAL A 569 -44.82 -6.37 49.44
N LEU A 570 -45.34 -6.43 50.66
CA LEU A 570 -44.60 -6.40 51.91
C LEU A 570 -44.79 -7.72 52.68
N PRO A 571 -43.72 -8.31 53.23
CA PRO A 571 -43.85 -9.47 54.09
C PRO A 571 -44.50 -9.09 55.43
N LEU A 572 -45.29 -10.00 55.99
CA LEU A 572 -45.76 -9.97 57.38
C LEU A 572 -45.66 -11.38 57.95
N ASN A 573 -45.01 -11.53 59.09
CA ASN A 573 -45.01 -12.78 59.85
C ASN A 573 -46.26 -12.80 60.74
N VAL A 574 -47.18 -13.72 60.48
CA VAL A 574 -48.39 -13.91 61.29
C VAL A 574 -48.12 -15.02 62.29
N GLU A 575 -48.29 -14.72 63.56
CA GLU A 575 -48.05 -15.63 64.68
C GLU A 575 -49.37 -15.90 65.41
N ALA A 576 -49.72 -17.17 65.58
CA ALA A 576 -50.89 -17.59 66.32
C ALA A 576 -50.48 -18.34 67.58
N GLU A 577 -51.02 -17.93 68.72
CA GLU A 577 -50.79 -18.55 70.02
C GLU A 577 -52.11 -19.06 70.62
N ALA A 578 -52.05 -20.18 71.34
CA ALA A 578 -53.19 -20.70 72.10
C ALA A 578 -52.73 -21.32 73.42
N ASP A 579 -53.58 -21.24 74.45
CA ASP A 579 -53.40 -22.01 75.68
C ASP A 579 -53.74 -23.48 75.43
N LEU A 580 -52.71 -24.33 75.34
CA LEU A 580 -52.88 -25.76 75.08
C LEU A 580 -53.57 -26.50 76.22
N ALA A 581 -53.39 -26.05 77.47
CA ALA A 581 -54.04 -26.67 78.62
C ALA A 581 -55.53 -26.37 78.61
N GLU A 582 -55.93 -25.14 78.29
CA GLU A 582 -57.33 -24.75 78.11
C GLU A 582 -57.99 -25.54 76.97
N LEU A 583 -57.29 -25.72 75.83
CA LEU A 583 -57.81 -26.51 74.71
C LEU A 583 -58.01 -27.99 75.08
N GLU A 584 -57.09 -28.59 75.82
CA GLU A 584 -57.17 -29.98 76.26
C GLU A 584 -58.30 -30.20 77.28
N GLU A 585 -58.42 -29.30 78.26
CA GLU A 585 -59.50 -29.33 79.27
C GLU A 585 -60.88 -29.25 78.63
N LEU A 586 -61.04 -28.42 77.60
CA LEU A 586 -62.31 -28.21 76.89
C LEU A 586 -62.58 -29.23 75.77
N GLY A 587 -61.80 -30.31 75.67
CA GLY A 587 -62.02 -31.36 74.66
C GLY A 587 -61.82 -30.89 73.20
N ILE A 588 -61.06 -29.81 72.99
CA ILE A 588 -60.71 -29.25 71.68
C ILE A 588 -59.42 -29.91 71.20
N THR A 589 -59.47 -30.57 70.04
CA THR A 589 -58.31 -31.28 69.47
C THR A 589 -57.38 -30.36 68.70
N ARG A 590 -57.92 -29.27 68.14
CA ARG A 590 -57.17 -28.34 67.29
C ARG A 590 -57.84 -26.98 67.23
N ALA A 591 -57.06 -25.91 67.33
CA ALA A 591 -57.43 -24.57 66.87
C ALA A 591 -56.72 -24.30 65.53
N THR A 592 -57.40 -23.67 64.59
CA THR A 592 -56.81 -23.24 63.32
C THR A 592 -57.09 -21.77 63.07
N VAL A 593 -56.05 -21.00 62.76
CA VAL A 593 -56.20 -19.61 62.28
C VAL A 593 -56.10 -19.62 60.76
N GLU A 594 -57.17 -19.16 60.12
CA GLU A 594 -57.19 -18.90 58.68
C GLU A 594 -57.02 -17.40 58.44
N VAL A 595 -56.26 -17.05 57.40
CA VAL A 595 -55.84 -15.67 57.14
C VAL A 595 -56.33 -15.23 55.76
N ARG A 596 -56.82 -14.00 55.67
CA ARG A 596 -57.23 -13.35 54.42
C ARG A 596 -56.55 -11.99 54.32
N TYR A 597 -55.96 -11.69 53.17
CA TYR A 597 -55.25 -10.44 52.91
C TYR A 597 -55.39 -10.04 51.45
N ARG A 598 -54.99 -8.80 51.13
CA ARG A 598 -54.94 -8.34 49.75
C ARG A 598 -53.55 -8.62 49.17
N GLN A 599 -53.52 -9.29 48.04
CA GLN A 599 -52.29 -9.60 47.31
C GLN A 599 -52.53 -9.39 45.81
N PHE A 600 -51.71 -8.54 45.22
CA PHE A 600 -51.75 -8.09 43.83
C PHE A 600 -53.14 -7.61 43.40
N GLY A 601 -53.76 -6.78 44.23
CA GLY A 601 -55.06 -6.18 43.99
C GLY A 601 -56.25 -7.11 44.24
N LYS A 602 -56.03 -8.39 44.56
CA LYS A 602 -57.08 -9.40 44.82
C LYS A 602 -57.14 -9.78 46.30
N ASP A 603 -58.35 -10.05 46.79
CA ASP A 603 -58.52 -10.65 48.11
C ASP A 603 -58.16 -12.14 48.04
N VAL A 604 -57.16 -12.54 48.80
CA VAL A 604 -56.67 -13.91 48.88
C VAL A 604 -56.94 -14.46 50.28
N THR A 605 -57.54 -15.64 50.36
CA THR A 605 -57.52 -16.46 51.59
C THR A 605 -56.39 -17.46 51.45
N ASP A 606 -55.42 -17.44 52.37
CA ASP A 606 -54.27 -18.33 52.31
C ASP A 606 -54.75 -19.79 52.39
N SER A 607 -54.22 -20.65 51.52
CA SER A 607 -54.53 -22.07 51.56
C SER A 607 -53.96 -22.76 52.81
N ARG A 608 -52.95 -22.15 53.44
CA ARG A 608 -52.36 -22.62 54.69
C ARG A 608 -53.14 -22.03 55.86
N SER A 609 -53.31 -22.82 56.91
CA SER A 609 -53.85 -22.35 58.20
C SER A 609 -52.85 -22.64 59.31
N LEU A 610 -52.70 -21.73 60.27
CA LEU A 610 -51.89 -21.98 61.46
C LEU A 610 -52.64 -22.95 62.36
N ALA A 611 -52.13 -24.17 62.50
CA ALA A 611 -52.76 -25.22 63.30
C ALA A 611 -52.05 -25.39 64.63
N LEU A 612 -52.79 -25.18 65.71
CA LEU A 612 -52.36 -25.35 67.10
C LEU A 612 -53.11 -26.56 67.68
N SER A 613 -52.38 -27.54 68.19
CA SER A 613 -52.97 -28.78 68.73
C SER A 613 -52.28 -29.18 70.03
N PRO A 614 -53.03 -29.49 71.10
CA PRO A 614 -52.47 -30.03 72.34
C PRO A 614 -51.63 -31.29 72.09
N ALA A 615 -52.01 -32.12 71.12
CA ALA A 615 -51.29 -33.34 70.76
C ALA A 615 -49.89 -33.09 70.19
N LYS A 616 -49.66 -31.92 69.55
CA LYS A 616 -48.35 -31.53 69.02
C LYS A 616 -47.46 -30.87 70.08
N GLY A 617 -48.08 -30.27 71.11
CA GLY A 617 -47.37 -29.61 72.22
C GLY A 617 -46.72 -28.26 71.87
N GLU A 618 -47.00 -27.70 70.70
CA GLU A 618 -46.49 -26.40 70.26
C GLU A 618 -47.58 -25.31 70.45
N PRO A 619 -47.40 -24.37 71.40
CA PRO A 619 -48.42 -23.35 71.69
C PRO A 619 -48.39 -22.18 70.69
N LEU A 620 -47.35 -22.10 69.85
CA LEU A 620 -47.13 -21.02 68.88
C LEU A 620 -46.93 -21.60 67.48
N ALA A 621 -47.61 -21.03 66.49
CA ALA A 621 -47.44 -21.35 65.08
C ALA A 621 -47.28 -20.06 64.27
N SER A 622 -46.36 -20.03 63.31
CA SER A 622 -46.11 -18.85 62.48
C SER A 622 -46.18 -19.13 60.98
N MET A 623 -46.56 -18.12 60.20
CA MET A 623 -46.51 -18.15 58.75
C MET A 623 -46.20 -16.76 58.19
N MET A 624 -45.39 -16.72 57.12
CA MET A 624 -45.18 -15.49 56.37
C MET A 624 -46.26 -15.34 55.29
N ILE A 625 -46.88 -14.16 55.25
CA ILE A 625 -47.80 -13.72 54.19
C ILE A 625 -47.20 -12.50 53.46
N PHE A 626 -47.67 -12.27 52.24
CA PHE A 626 -47.25 -11.13 51.41
C PHE A 626 -48.45 -10.28 51.05
N ARG A 627 -48.55 -9.09 51.66
CA ARG A 627 -49.66 -8.15 51.47
C ARG A 627 -49.28 -7.03 50.55
N ASP A 628 -50.25 -6.44 49.84
CA ASP A 628 -49.98 -5.32 48.95
C ASP A 628 -49.35 -4.13 49.68
N ARG A 629 -48.32 -3.54 49.07
CA ARG A 629 -47.68 -2.34 49.62
C ARG A 629 -48.64 -1.16 49.72
N SER A 630 -49.67 -1.11 48.87
CA SER A 630 -50.73 -0.09 48.90
C SER A 630 -51.87 -0.40 49.87
N ASP A 631 -52.01 -1.65 50.34
CA ASP A 631 -53.07 -2.09 51.25
C ASP A 631 -52.51 -3.15 52.21
N THR A 632 -52.09 -2.68 53.39
CA THR A 632 -51.48 -3.52 54.42
C THR A 632 -52.52 -4.21 55.32
N GLY A 633 -53.82 -4.08 55.02
CA GLY A 633 -54.88 -4.71 55.78
C GLY A 633 -54.87 -6.24 55.65
N TRP A 634 -55.17 -6.92 56.76
CA TRP A 634 -55.42 -8.36 56.77
C TRP A 634 -56.48 -8.72 57.80
N GLN A 635 -57.06 -9.89 57.63
CA GLN A 635 -58.12 -10.44 58.46
C GLN A 635 -57.78 -11.87 58.84
N TYR A 636 -58.24 -12.29 60.01
CA TYR A 636 -58.11 -13.66 60.45
C TYR A 636 -59.44 -14.18 61.00
N ARG A 637 -59.59 -15.50 61.03
CA ARG A 637 -60.64 -16.16 61.79
C ARG A 637 -60.07 -17.37 62.49
N THR A 638 -60.53 -17.60 63.71
CA THR A 638 -60.14 -18.75 64.51
C THR A 638 -61.24 -19.80 64.46
N ASN A 639 -60.87 -21.04 64.13
CA ASN A 639 -61.78 -22.17 64.11
C ASN A 639 -61.32 -23.22 65.13
N PHE A 640 -62.24 -23.75 65.91
CA PHE A 640 -61.96 -24.77 66.93
C PHE A 640 -62.56 -26.10 66.52
N TYR A 641 -61.83 -27.20 66.69
CA TYR A 641 -62.27 -28.56 66.39
C TYR A 641 -62.47 -29.33 67.68
N HIS A 642 -63.72 -29.52 68.11
CA HIS A 642 -64.05 -30.24 69.33
C HIS A 642 -64.35 -31.72 69.04
N LYS A 643 -63.94 -32.63 69.95
CA LYS A 643 -64.20 -34.08 69.84
C LYS A 643 -65.67 -34.46 69.63
N ARG A 644 -66.63 -33.68 70.16
CA ARG A 644 -68.08 -33.98 70.15
C ARG A 644 -68.89 -32.94 69.38
N LEU A 645 -68.53 -31.65 69.49
CA LEU A 645 -69.24 -30.56 68.82
C LEU A 645 -68.78 -30.29 67.39
N GLY A 646 -67.76 -31.00 66.90
CA GLY A 646 -67.24 -30.82 65.54
C GLY A 646 -66.54 -29.47 65.36
N ARG A 647 -66.55 -28.94 64.13
CA ARG A 647 -65.90 -27.68 63.77
C ARG A 647 -66.77 -26.48 64.17
N GLN A 648 -66.23 -25.64 65.03
CA GLN A 648 -66.81 -24.36 65.45
C GLN A 648 -66.06 -23.23 64.75
N GLN A 649 -66.75 -22.51 63.85
CA GLN A 649 -66.15 -21.51 62.99
C GLN A 649 -66.33 -20.10 63.56
N GLY A 650 -65.23 -19.37 63.73
CA GLY A 650 -65.26 -17.96 64.10
C GLY A 650 -65.64 -17.03 62.95
N GLY A 651 -66.01 -15.80 63.31
CA GLY A 651 -66.15 -14.68 62.36
C GLY A 651 -64.80 -14.12 61.93
N TRP A 652 -64.76 -13.42 60.80
CA TRP A 652 -63.57 -12.69 60.37
C TRP A 652 -63.35 -11.46 61.25
N GLN A 653 -62.14 -11.34 61.77
CA GLN A 653 -61.66 -10.24 62.59
C GLN A 653 -60.52 -9.52 61.85
N ARG A 654 -60.34 -8.22 62.11
CA ARG A 654 -59.22 -7.47 61.55
C ARG A 654 -57.95 -7.80 62.33
N GLY A 655 -56.89 -8.15 61.62
CA GLY A 655 -55.58 -8.41 62.22
C GLY A 655 -54.83 -7.13 62.60
N GLY A 656 -53.99 -7.23 63.63
CA GLY A 656 -53.09 -6.16 64.09
C GLY A 656 -51.92 -5.93 63.12
N GLU A 657 -51.24 -4.78 63.23
CA GLU A 657 -50.11 -4.48 62.33
C GLU A 657 -48.88 -5.37 62.57
N ASP A 658 -48.76 -5.90 63.79
CA ASP A 658 -47.69 -6.78 64.30
C ASP A 658 -47.82 -8.24 63.87
N GLY A 659 -48.99 -8.66 63.35
CA GLY A 659 -49.20 -10.02 62.89
C GLY A 659 -49.59 -11.02 63.98
N TYR A 660 -49.81 -10.60 65.22
CA TYR A 660 -50.06 -11.51 66.34
C TYR A 660 -51.55 -11.83 66.53
N VAL A 661 -51.86 -13.10 66.80
CA VAL A 661 -53.22 -13.61 67.05
C VAL A 661 -53.21 -14.53 68.27
N TYR A 662 -53.92 -14.13 69.33
CA TYR A 662 -54.21 -15.04 70.44
C TYR A 662 -55.56 -15.75 70.23
N CYS A 663 -55.55 -17.08 70.23
CA CYS A 663 -56.71 -17.92 69.96
C CYS A 663 -57.58 -18.11 71.21
N THR A 664 -58.26 -17.05 71.65
CA THR A 664 -59.19 -17.14 72.79
C THR A 664 -60.39 -18.02 72.44
N VAL A 665 -60.67 -19.02 73.27
CA VAL A 665 -61.89 -19.84 73.14
C VAL A 665 -63.12 -18.97 73.45
N PRO A 666 -64.13 -18.88 72.57
CA PRO A 666 -65.33 -18.09 72.84
C PRO A 666 -66.08 -18.60 74.08
N GLU A 667 -66.63 -17.70 74.90
CA GLU A 667 -67.37 -18.07 76.12
C GLU A 667 -68.57 -18.98 75.83
N ALA A 668 -69.27 -18.76 74.71
CA ALA A 668 -70.34 -19.65 74.26
C ALA A 668 -69.83 -21.10 74.05
N LEU A 669 -68.64 -21.26 73.46
CA LEU A 669 -68.03 -22.59 73.27
C LEU A 669 -67.56 -23.20 74.59
N ARG A 670 -67.06 -22.39 75.54
CA ARG A 670 -66.72 -22.88 76.89
C ARG A 670 -67.94 -23.43 77.62
N LEU A 671 -69.06 -22.71 77.55
CA LEU A 671 -70.33 -23.11 78.16
C LEU A 671 -70.90 -24.37 77.48
N GLU A 672 -70.89 -24.42 76.15
CA GLU A 672 -71.35 -25.59 75.39
C GLU A 672 -70.49 -26.83 75.64
N ALA A 673 -69.15 -26.69 75.67
CA ALA A 673 -68.23 -27.77 75.99
C ALA A 673 -68.48 -28.31 77.41
N ALA A 674 -68.63 -27.42 78.40
CA ALA A 674 -68.93 -27.79 79.78
C ALA A 674 -70.27 -28.55 79.93
N VAL A 675 -71.30 -28.14 79.18
CA VAL A 675 -72.61 -28.83 79.18
C VAL A 675 -72.51 -30.20 78.51
N VAL A 676 -71.78 -30.31 77.40
CA VAL A 676 -71.62 -31.56 76.65
C VAL A 676 -70.82 -32.57 77.45
N ASP A 677 -69.74 -32.16 78.11
CA ASP A 677 -68.91 -33.03 78.95
C ASP A 677 -69.59 -33.44 80.27
N ALA A 678 -70.56 -32.67 80.75
CA ALA A 678 -71.41 -33.04 81.89
C ALA A 678 -72.47 -34.11 81.56
N ILE A 679 -72.75 -34.36 80.27
CA ILE A 679 -73.67 -35.43 79.82
C ILE A 679 -72.85 -36.70 79.55
N PRO A 680 -73.03 -37.79 80.33
CA PRO A 680 -72.29 -39.03 80.11
C PRO A 680 -72.57 -39.54 78.70
N ALA A 681 -71.51 -39.94 77.99
CA ALA A 681 -71.64 -40.56 76.69
C ALA A 681 -72.56 -41.78 76.81
N VAL A 682 -73.73 -41.73 76.17
CA VAL A 682 -74.58 -42.91 75.99
C VAL A 682 -73.79 -43.85 75.05
N PRO A 683 -73.61 -45.13 75.41
CA PRO A 683 -72.76 -46.07 74.68
C PRO A 683 -73.21 -46.30 73.23
#